data_AF-A0A814I663-F1
#
_entry.id   AF-A0A814I663-F1
#
_cell.length_a   1.000
_cell.length_b   1.000
_cell.length_c   1.000
_cell.angle_alpha   90.00
_cell.angle_beta   90.00
_cell.angle_gamma   90.00
#
_symmetry.space_group_name_H-M   'P 1'
#
loop_
_entity.id
_entity.type
_entity.pdbx_description
1 polymer ?
#
loop_
_entity_poly.entity_id
_entity_poly.type
_entity_poly.pdbx_seq_one_letter_code
_entity_poly.pdbx_strand_id
1 'polypeptide(L)'
;FWNDLVCWNLNNIIDQTLDCTYHIESKQKSDIFEVDYGNGLIEHYSFEDSPISYHGSKISENTNSLITWVAYYLLLNSEFHRDTWIHGFEYYAATPGTVILKIYSITPCIGSTKSCAQMLIEDPSIVNAYTFTSWPFTASAGRGRYYLDQPFLAKKRNMILLDSVGYTARFYYQISDSGFYDDFVYNATPNYLHKIVIGKTSIIQINALIEPKIYRYKIHKFIYYPSLGLYNLTYKHLNSSIENNLKSINITNSRTIDMFCSDTNKTINNTVNCAIIAATHSRNDTVLVENNQLNSFSGETISYFGIKVPRNITEPVSFAKNDYYLLPLTEAKFDATLIGFEGYALGTGTYYTYIATLNSCGEKDSCLKSIINSEPGSPISNYPLIIQFPAVYGYNRFYLQTTRKILKGQMLAVWFNFPVAIDATNDYLASDYRISGSELIKLNPKHNWRIYFNWIIEQKYYLNYFYFKKTFHLESKSLYGVFNVTASYLNSNTSVTQIVNITNNQAVDFTCPNSNRTSKNTINCTAELISQSQFHEFPIDYGDCSNGSVTNKGELFDGFGVNIPDSVNTTINPTNTGGLTYLLTNTEFIFDSKLIGFEFYVSVIGPFTLTLNKMSNCGTGMLAERCGKYLEKFTSIPSTIISNWYPSPTTVGRSFYWLDKPYDVKKG
;
A
#
# COMPACT_ATOMS: atom_id res chain seq x y z
N PHE A 1 7.41 38.52 -26.12
CA PHE A 1 7.00 38.22 -24.76
C PHE A 1 6.62 36.74 -24.70
N TRP A 2 6.95 36.06 -23.60
CA TRP A 2 6.48 34.72 -23.32
C TRP A 2 6.32 34.52 -21.82
N ASN A 3 5.39 33.67 -21.43
CA ASN A 3 5.27 33.19 -20.07
C ASN A 3 4.66 31.79 -20.04
N ASP A 4 4.84 31.12 -18.91
CA ASP A 4 4.16 29.87 -18.62
C ASP A 4 4.12 29.65 -17.10
N LEU A 5 3.07 28.98 -16.66
CA LEU A 5 2.82 28.64 -15.28
C LEU A 5 2.74 27.13 -15.18
N VAL A 6 3.75 26.52 -14.59
CA VAL A 6 3.79 25.08 -14.31
C VAL A 6 3.41 24.87 -12.86
N CYS A 7 2.49 23.94 -12.61
CA CYS A 7 2.07 23.59 -11.25
C CYS A 7 2.34 22.11 -11.03
N TRP A 8 3.18 21.81 -10.05
CA TRP A 8 3.87 20.53 -9.87
C TRP A 8 3.00 19.45 -9.27
N ASN A 9 2.05 19.85 -8.44
CA ASN A 9 1.22 18.95 -7.65
C ASN A 9 -0.26 19.02 -8.05
N LEU A 10 -0.59 19.32 -9.32
CA LEU A 10 -1.99 19.42 -9.79
C LEU A 10 -2.81 18.15 -9.51
N ASN A 11 -2.19 16.97 -9.60
CA ASN A 11 -2.84 15.70 -9.30
C ASN A 11 -2.73 15.31 -7.81
N ASN A 12 -1.98 16.08 -7.02
CA ASN A 12 -1.45 15.73 -5.69
C ASN A 12 -1.56 16.92 -4.72
N ILE A 13 -2.65 17.68 -4.79
CA ILE A 13 -2.80 18.92 -4.03
C ILE A 13 -2.98 18.56 -2.56
N ILE A 14 -1.99 18.90 -1.72
CA ILE A 14 -2.02 18.68 -0.28
C ILE A 14 -2.45 19.97 0.41
N ASP A 15 -3.36 19.85 1.38
CA ASP A 15 -3.87 20.97 2.17
C ASP A 15 -4.33 22.14 1.29
N GLN A 16 -4.98 21.81 0.15
CA GLN A 16 -5.47 22.77 -0.84
C GLN A 16 -4.38 23.73 -1.34
N THR A 17 -3.11 23.34 -1.22
CA THR A 17 -1.95 24.15 -1.56
C THR A 17 -1.34 23.67 -2.85
N LEU A 18 -1.30 24.56 -3.83
CA LEU A 18 -0.70 24.32 -5.14
C LEU A 18 0.73 24.86 -5.17
N ASP A 19 1.67 24.03 -5.58
CA ASP A 19 3.05 24.42 -5.83
C ASP A 19 3.19 24.77 -7.31
N CYS A 20 3.36 26.06 -7.61
CA CYS A 20 3.56 26.53 -8.97
C CYS A 20 4.88 27.29 -9.12
N THR A 21 5.41 27.19 -10.33
CA THR A 21 6.49 28.02 -10.81
C THR A 21 6.01 28.82 -12.01
N TYR A 22 6.07 30.14 -11.91
CA TYR A 22 5.76 31.05 -12.99
C TYR A 22 7.06 31.51 -13.65
N HIS A 23 7.14 31.35 -14.96
CA HIS A 23 8.29 31.76 -15.76
C HIS A 23 7.84 32.82 -16.75
N ILE A 24 8.55 33.95 -16.77
CA ILE A 24 8.25 35.10 -17.62
C ILE A 24 9.51 35.55 -18.36
N GLU A 25 9.38 35.84 -19.64
CA GLU A 25 10.44 36.38 -20.48
C GLU A 25 9.98 37.59 -21.31
N SER A 26 10.74 38.68 -21.25
CA SER A 26 10.52 39.85 -22.11
C SER A 26 11.79 40.43 -22.75
N LYS A 27 11.60 41.25 -23.79
CA LYS A 27 12.63 42.08 -24.40
C LYS A 27 12.72 43.47 -23.75
N GLN A 28 11.68 43.91 -23.05
CA GLN A 28 11.61 45.24 -22.43
C GLN A 28 11.63 45.12 -20.91
N LYS A 29 12.45 45.96 -20.25
CA LYS A 29 12.54 46.01 -18.78
C LYS A 29 11.25 46.55 -18.15
N SER A 30 10.62 47.50 -18.82
CA SER A 30 9.42 48.23 -18.37
C SER A 30 8.14 47.40 -18.38
N ASP A 31 8.20 46.14 -18.79
CA ASP A 31 7.04 45.26 -18.82
C ASP A 31 6.61 44.85 -17.42
N ILE A 32 5.31 44.97 -17.15
CA ILE A 32 4.67 44.60 -15.89
C ILE A 32 3.66 43.48 -16.16
N PHE A 33 3.68 42.46 -15.30
CA PHE A 33 2.79 41.31 -15.37
C PHE A 33 1.91 41.28 -14.15
N GLU A 34 0.63 41.04 -14.38
CA GLU A 34 -0.33 40.71 -13.35
C GLU A 34 -0.58 39.21 -13.38
N VAL A 35 -0.58 38.56 -12.23
CA VAL A 35 -0.97 37.16 -12.06
C VAL A 35 -2.10 37.12 -11.04
N ASP A 36 -3.27 36.74 -11.49
CA ASP A 36 -4.40 36.38 -10.65
C ASP A 36 -4.40 34.86 -10.46
N TYR A 37 -4.20 34.43 -9.22
CA TYR A 37 -4.17 33.01 -8.87
C TYR A 37 -5.57 32.40 -8.72
N GLY A 38 -6.64 33.17 -8.93
CA GLY A 38 -8.03 32.74 -8.88
C GLY A 38 -8.59 32.57 -7.47
N ASN A 39 -7.75 32.61 -6.43
CA ASN A 39 -8.13 32.57 -5.02
C ASN A 39 -8.33 33.98 -4.43
N GLY A 40 -8.40 35.02 -5.27
CA GLY A 40 -8.45 36.43 -4.87
C GLY A 40 -7.08 37.08 -4.64
N LEU A 41 -5.98 36.32 -4.71
CA LEU A 41 -4.62 36.87 -4.68
C LEU A 41 -4.22 37.31 -6.10
N ILE A 42 -3.99 38.61 -6.24
CA ILE A 42 -3.46 39.23 -7.45
C ILE A 42 -2.10 39.82 -7.12
N GLU A 43 -1.10 39.52 -7.94
CA GLU A 43 0.25 40.05 -7.78
C GLU A 43 0.79 40.66 -9.06
N HIS A 44 1.67 41.63 -8.88
CA HIS A 44 2.34 42.32 -9.97
C HIS A 44 3.84 42.05 -9.94
N TYR A 45 4.41 41.74 -11.11
CA TYR A 45 5.83 41.45 -11.28
C TYR A 45 6.42 42.38 -12.33
N SER A 46 7.62 42.89 -12.05
CA SER A 46 8.41 43.72 -12.97
C SER A 46 9.85 43.23 -13.00
N PHE A 47 10.57 43.48 -14.09
CA PHE A 47 11.96 43.02 -14.22
C PHE A 47 12.92 44.01 -13.55
N GLU A 48 13.51 43.61 -12.43
CA GLU A 48 14.55 44.40 -11.75
C GLU A 48 15.95 44.13 -12.32
N ASP A 49 16.17 42.87 -12.73
CA ASP A 49 17.46 42.34 -13.18
C ASP A 49 17.93 42.87 -14.54
N SER A 50 19.22 42.66 -14.81
CA SER A 50 19.82 42.89 -16.13
C SER A 50 19.39 41.81 -17.14
N PRO A 51 19.30 42.13 -18.44
CA PRO A 51 18.90 41.13 -19.43
C PRO A 51 20.00 40.07 -19.58
N ILE A 52 19.60 38.80 -19.59
CA ILE A 52 20.47 37.65 -19.79
C ILE A 52 20.70 37.37 -21.27
N SER A 53 21.87 36.80 -21.58
CA SER A 53 22.30 36.44 -22.94
C SER A 53 22.31 34.93 -23.17
N TYR A 54 21.56 34.18 -22.35
CA TYR A 54 21.49 32.74 -22.42
C TYR A 54 20.07 32.21 -22.18
N HIS A 55 19.79 31.03 -22.70
CA HIS A 55 18.58 30.24 -22.48
C HIS A 55 18.92 28.97 -21.70
N GLY A 56 18.12 28.62 -20.68
CA GLY A 56 18.44 27.57 -19.71
C GLY A 56 18.69 28.10 -18.28
N SER A 57 19.16 27.24 -17.37
CA SER A 57 19.35 27.61 -15.95
C SER A 57 20.65 28.37 -15.71
N LYS A 58 20.67 29.33 -14.77
CA LYS A 58 21.93 30.02 -14.41
C LYS A 58 22.94 28.97 -13.93
N ILE A 59 24.09 28.88 -14.60
CA ILE A 59 25.13 27.93 -14.19
C ILE A 59 25.65 28.34 -12.81
N SER A 60 25.45 27.48 -11.83
CA SER A 60 25.88 27.69 -10.46
C SER A 60 27.36 27.35 -10.32
N GLU A 61 28.13 28.25 -9.70
CA GLU A 61 29.54 27.99 -9.35
C GLU A 61 29.67 27.20 -8.04
N ASN A 62 28.57 26.96 -7.31
CA ASN A 62 28.57 26.27 -6.03
C ASN A 62 28.66 24.74 -6.14
N THR A 63 29.31 24.14 -5.12
CA THR A 63 29.96 22.82 -5.09
C THR A 63 29.07 21.59 -4.87
N ASN A 64 27.75 21.72 -4.77
CA ASN A 64 26.85 20.57 -4.54
C ASN A 64 26.35 19.93 -5.85
N SER A 65 27.14 20.04 -6.92
CA SER A 65 26.78 19.53 -8.24
C SER A 65 27.11 18.04 -8.36
N LEU A 66 26.16 17.29 -8.93
CA LEU A 66 26.34 15.87 -9.26
C LEU A 66 26.78 15.75 -10.71
N ILE A 67 27.33 14.59 -11.08
CA ILE A 67 27.94 14.37 -12.40
C ILE A 67 27.05 13.42 -13.22
N THR A 68 26.79 13.77 -14.47
CA THR A 68 26.07 12.89 -15.42
C THR A 68 26.88 11.64 -15.76
N TRP A 69 26.22 10.59 -16.24
CA TRP A 69 26.88 9.42 -16.85
C TRP A 69 26.84 9.52 -18.38
N VAL A 70 27.25 8.46 -19.07
CA VAL A 70 27.21 8.38 -20.54
C VAL A 70 25.79 7.99 -20.96
N ALA A 71 25.06 8.94 -21.54
CA ALA A 71 23.70 8.75 -22.05
C ALA A 71 23.28 9.87 -23.04
N TYR A 72 22.08 9.78 -23.59
CA TYR A 72 21.42 10.94 -24.21
C TYR A 72 20.63 11.68 -23.13
N TYR A 73 20.66 13.00 -23.15
CA TYR A 73 19.93 13.85 -22.20
C TYR A 73 19.07 14.84 -22.94
N LEU A 74 17.76 14.78 -22.73
CA LEU A 74 16.82 15.77 -23.23
C LEU A 74 16.59 16.84 -22.16
N LEU A 75 17.04 18.06 -22.44
CA LEU A 75 17.05 19.15 -21.48
C LEU A 75 15.73 19.92 -21.58
N LEU A 76 14.71 19.53 -20.83
CA LEU A 76 13.39 20.19 -20.93
C LEU A 76 13.43 21.65 -20.49
N ASN A 77 14.34 22.01 -19.58
CA ASN A 77 14.57 23.42 -19.19
C ASN A 77 15.13 24.30 -20.31
N SER A 78 15.50 23.71 -21.44
CA SER A 78 16.02 24.41 -22.61
C SER A 78 14.97 24.64 -23.71
N GLU A 79 13.69 24.37 -23.45
CA GLU A 79 12.62 24.64 -24.42
C GLU A 79 12.60 26.12 -24.83
N PHE A 80 12.86 26.41 -26.10
CA PHE A 80 12.85 27.76 -26.63
C PHE A 80 11.41 28.24 -26.77
N HIS A 81 11.06 29.30 -26.06
CA HIS A 81 9.67 29.75 -26.03
C HIS A 81 9.29 30.76 -27.12
N ARG A 82 10.27 31.12 -27.94
CA ARG A 82 10.13 32.01 -29.09
C ARG A 82 11.28 31.74 -30.07
N ASP A 83 11.09 32.12 -31.32
CA ASP A 83 12.16 32.11 -32.32
C ASP A 83 13.32 33.00 -31.85
N THR A 84 14.51 32.41 -31.71
CA THR A 84 15.69 33.08 -31.14
C THR A 84 16.95 32.60 -31.83
N TRP A 85 17.89 33.51 -32.10
CA TRP A 85 19.20 33.16 -32.65
C TRP A 85 20.10 32.62 -31.54
N ILE A 86 20.69 31.46 -31.79
CA ILE A 86 21.71 30.82 -30.96
C ILE A 86 23.07 31.02 -31.62
N HIS A 87 24.06 31.47 -30.86
CA HIS A 87 25.44 31.69 -31.36
C HIS A 87 26.45 30.76 -30.73
N GLY A 88 26.01 29.95 -29.77
CA GLY A 88 26.87 29.08 -29.00
C GLY A 88 26.16 28.47 -27.80
N PHE A 89 26.94 27.81 -26.95
CA PHE A 89 26.49 27.18 -25.73
C PHE A 89 27.48 27.49 -24.60
N GLU A 90 26.95 27.74 -23.41
CA GLU A 90 27.72 27.79 -22.18
C GLU A 90 27.47 26.51 -21.40
N TYR A 91 28.51 25.90 -20.85
CA TYR A 91 28.40 24.60 -20.17
C TYR A 91 29.29 24.53 -18.94
N TYR A 92 29.00 23.58 -18.04
CA TYR A 92 29.86 23.21 -16.94
C TYR A 92 30.16 21.71 -16.96
N ALA A 93 31.33 21.34 -17.49
CA ALA A 93 31.75 19.96 -17.61
C ALA A 93 32.55 19.50 -16.39
N ALA A 94 32.21 18.34 -15.85
CA ALA A 94 32.96 17.67 -14.79
C ALA A 94 34.19 16.93 -15.33
N THR A 95 34.09 16.39 -16.54
CA THR A 95 35.20 15.70 -17.22
C THR A 95 35.31 16.20 -18.66
N PRO A 96 36.54 16.41 -19.17
CA PRO A 96 36.73 16.89 -20.52
C PRO A 96 36.43 15.77 -21.54
N GLY A 97 36.06 16.15 -22.75
CA GLY A 97 35.75 15.19 -23.80
C GLY A 97 34.86 15.74 -24.89
N THR A 98 34.64 14.94 -25.93
CA THR A 98 33.71 15.30 -27.00
C THR A 98 32.26 15.06 -26.56
N VAL A 99 31.31 15.79 -27.13
CA VAL A 99 29.87 15.49 -27.10
C VAL A 99 29.22 16.06 -28.35
N ILE A 100 27.97 15.67 -28.63
CA ILE A 100 27.17 16.31 -29.66
C ILE A 100 26.00 17.04 -29.00
N LEU A 101 25.87 18.33 -29.28
CA LEU A 101 24.66 19.09 -28.98
C LEU A 101 23.74 19.07 -30.18
N LYS A 102 22.46 18.80 -29.95
CA LYS A 102 21.42 18.76 -30.98
C LYS A 102 20.32 19.73 -30.60
N ILE A 103 19.84 20.56 -31.53
CA ILE A 103 18.54 21.21 -31.36
C ILE A 103 17.46 20.24 -31.81
N TYR A 104 16.57 19.91 -30.90
CA TYR A 104 15.51 18.91 -30.98
C TYR A 104 14.16 19.59 -31.22
N SER A 105 13.44 19.26 -32.30
CA SER A 105 12.09 19.77 -32.55
C SER A 105 11.08 18.63 -32.58
N ILE A 106 10.00 18.72 -31.80
CA ILE A 106 9.00 17.66 -31.65
C ILE A 106 7.76 18.03 -32.44
N THR A 107 7.47 17.27 -33.51
CA THR A 107 6.39 17.61 -34.44
C THR A 107 5.02 17.71 -33.76
N PRO A 108 4.61 16.77 -32.87
CA PRO A 108 3.33 16.86 -32.16
C PRO A 108 3.15 18.09 -31.28
N CYS A 109 4.25 18.73 -30.86
CA CYS A 109 4.12 19.96 -30.09
C CYS A 109 3.76 21.15 -30.97
N ILE A 110 4.02 21.13 -32.29
CA ILE A 110 3.79 22.28 -33.16
C ILE A 110 2.28 22.55 -33.24
N GLY A 111 1.85 23.76 -32.89
CA GLY A 111 0.43 24.14 -32.86
C GLY A 111 -0.36 23.77 -31.60
N SER A 112 0.20 22.96 -30.69
CA SER A 112 -0.40 22.72 -29.35
C SER A 112 -0.56 24.02 -28.56
N THR A 113 -1.44 24.06 -27.56
CA THR A 113 -1.49 25.15 -26.57
C THR A 113 -0.54 24.90 -25.39
N LYS A 114 -0.17 23.64 -25.14
CA LYS A 114 0.81 23.25 -24.10
C LYS A 114 2.25 23.49 -24.58
N SER A 115 3.18 23.60 -23.63
CA SER A 115 4.62 23.56 -23.91
C SER A 115 5.04 22.12 -24.29
N CYS A 116 6.15 21.98 -25.02
CA CYS A 116 6.67 20.66 -25.36
C CYS A 116 7.08 19.88 -24.12
N ALA A 117 7.76 20.56 -23.18
CA ALA A 117 8.19 19.94 -21.94
C ALA A 117 7.00 19.39 -21.14
N GLN A 118 5.89 20.14 -21.06
CA GLN A 118 4.67 19.66 -20.41
C GLN A 118 4.09 18.42 -21.12
N MET A 119 4.02 18.43 -22.46
CA MET A 119 3.53 17.28 -23.22
C MET A 119 4.39 16.03 -23.01
N LEU A 120 5.72 16.19 -22.95
CA LEU A 120 6.64 15.08 -22.72
C LEU A 120 6.59 14.52 -21.30
N ILE A 121 6.30 15.36 -20.30
CA ILE A 121 6.08 14.92 -18.93
C ILE A 121 4.77 14.12 -18.83
N GLU A 122 3.73 14.55 -19.54
CA GLU A 122 2.43 13.87 -19.57
C GLU A 122 2.47 12.56 -20.37
N ASP A 123 3.18 12.56 -21.50
CA ASP A 123 3.34 11.41 -22.38
C ASP A 123 4.77 11.34 -22.96
N PRO A 124 5.69 10.63 -22.28
CA PRO A 124 7.05 10.43 -22.75
C PRO A 124 7.18 9.71 -24.09
N SER A 125 6.13 9.07 -24.60
CA SER A 125 6.19 8.31 -25.87
C SER A 125 6.20 9.20 -27.11
N ILE A 126 5.83 10.48 -26.97
CA ILE A 126 5.72 11.47 -28.07
C ILE A 126 7.10 11.84 -28.66
N VAL A 127 8.20 11.43 -28.02
CA VAL A 127 9.57 11.74 -28.43
C VAL A 127 9.90 11.26 -29.86
N ASN A 128 9.16 10.32 -30.46
CA ASN A 128 9.53 9.65 -31.72
C ASN A 128 9.51 10.47 -33.03
N ALA A 129 9.11 11.74 -33.04
CA ALA A 129 8.98 12.54 -34.27
C ALA A 129 9.82 13.81 -34.22
N TYR A 130 11.01 13.80 -34.82
CA TYR A 130 11.92 14.95 -34.75
C TYR A 130 12.82 15.20 -35.96
N THR A 131 13.20 16.46 -36.09
CA THR A 131 14.33 16.93 -36.90
C THR A 131 15.39 17.49 -35.95
N PHE A 132 16.66 17.36 -36.32
CA PHE A 132 17.74 17.98 -35.55
C PHE A 132 18.82 18.60 -36.41
N THR A 133 19.42 19.66 -35.90
CA THR A 133 20.73 20.17 -36.31
C THR A 133 21.71 19.85 -35.19
N SER A 134 22.90 19.37 -35.51
CA SER A 134 23.87 18.86 -34.53
C SER A 134 25.24 19.52 -34.66
N TRP A 135 25.89 19.77 -33.53
CA TRP A 135 27.25 20.27 -33.47
C TRP A 135 28.09 19.40 -32.52
N PRO A 136 29.06 18.63 -33.04
CA PRO A 136 30.07 18.00 -32.21
C PRO A 136 31.01 19.08 -31.65
N PHE A 137 31.35 19.01 -30.36
CA PHE A 137 32.39 19.87 -29.79
C PHE A 137 33.14 19.15 -28.68
N THR A 138 34.35 19.63 -28.37
CA THR A 138 35.17 19.12 -27.26
C THR A 138 35.05 20.05 -26.07
N ALA A 139 34.41 19.56 -25.01
CA ALA A 139 34.26 20.25 -23.73
C ALA A 139 35.57 20.16 -22.93
N SER A 140 36.05 21.30 -22.44
CA SER A 140 37.07 21.35 -21.39
C SER A 140 36.42 21.14 -20.02
N ALA A 141 37.11 20.50 -19.07
CA ALA A 141 36.65 20.47 -17.69
C ALA A 141 36.50 21.89 -17.14
N GLY A 142 35.50 22.11 -16.29
CA GLY A 142 35.16 23.44 -15.80
C GLY A 142 34.04 24.12 -16.59
N ARG A 143 33.83 25.40 -16.29
CA ARG A 143 32.90 26.26 -17.02
C ARG A 143 33.54 26.63 -18.37
N GLY A 144 32.83 26.42 -19.46
CA GLY A 144 33.31 26.67 -20.81
C GLY A 144 32.24 27.26 -21.73
N ARG A 145 32.68 27.74 -22.89
CA ARG A 145 31.80 28.20 -23.97
C ARG A 145 32.22 27.56 -25.28
N TYR A 146 31.23 27.22 -26.09
CA TYR A 146 31.40 26.74 -27.45
C TYR A 146 30.61 27.66 -28.37
N TYR A 147 31.25 28.27 -29.37
CA TYR A 147 30.61 29.18 -30.32
C TYR A 147 30.34 28.45 -31.63
N LEU A 148 29.19 28.73 -32.24
CA LEU A 148 28.80 28.20 -33.55
C LEU A 148 29.49 28.99 -34.66
N ASP A 149 29.88 28.31 -35.74
CA ASP A 149 30.47 28.96 -36.92
C ASP A 149 29.50 29.95 -37.58
N GLN A 150 28.20 29.67 -37.49
CA GLN A 150 27.11 30.53 -37.95
C GLN A 150 25.97 30.50 -36.92
N PRO A 151 25.31 31.64 -36.63
CA PRO A 151 24.13 31.66 -35.78
C PRO A 151 23.03 30.74 -36.31
N PHE A 152 22.36 30.02 -35.40
CA PHE A 152 21.26 29.11 -35.71
C PHE A 152 19.94 29.67 -35.16
N LEU A 153 18.92 29.78 -36.01
CA LEU A 153 17.60 30.22 -35.57
C LEU A 153 16.85 29.04 -34.93
N ALA A 154 16.89 28.93 -33.61
CA ALA A 154 16.05 27.98 -32.90
C ALA A 154 14.60 28.47 -32.93
N LYS A 155 13.72 27.60 -33.41
CA LYS A 155 12.28 27.84 -33.45
C LYS A 155 11.66 27.68 -32.07
N LYS A 156 10.54 28.37 -31.85
CA LYS A 156 9.68 28.11 -30.69
C LYS A 156 9.39 26.60 -30.57
N ARG A 157 9.46 26.08 -29.34
CA ARG A 157 9.31 24.66 -28.93
C ARG A 157 10.49 23.75 -29.21
N ASN A 158 11.55 24.26 -29.81
CA ASN A 158 12.78 23.48 -29.90
C ASN A 158 13.38 23.29 -28.50
N MET A 159 14.13 22.22 -28.28
CA MET A 159 14.87 21.92 -27.04
C MET A 159 16.29 21.51 -27.36
N ILE A 160 17.15 21.41 -26.36
CA ILE A 160 18.51 20.87 -26.47
C ILE A 160 18.47 19.39 -26.12
N LEU A 161 19.02 18.56 -27.00
CA LEU A 161 19.36 17.17 -26.74
C LEU A 161 20.89 17.06 -26.71
N LEU A 162 21.42 16.61 -25.57
CA LEU A 162 22.83 16.36 -25.37
C LEU A 162 23.11 14.87 -25.58
N ASP A 163 24.00 14.57 -26.51
CA ASP A 163 24.44 13.21 -26.82
C ASP A 163 25.86 13.00 -26.31
N SER A 164 25.96 12.22 -25.23
CA SER A 164 27.25 11.81 -24.65
C SER A 164 27.58 10.34 -24.92
N VAL A 165 26.73 9.60 -25.64
CA VAL A 165 26.92 8.16 -25.88
C VAL A 165 28.12 7.92 -26.80
N GLY A 166 29.10 7.15 -26.31
CA GLY A 166 30.35 6.91 -27.01
C GLY A 166 31.40 8.01 -26.84
N TYR A 167 31.12 9.02 -26.01
CA TYR A 167 32.05 10.11 -25.73
C TYR A 167 32.46 10.19 -24.26
N THR A 168 33.53 10.93 -23.97
CA THR A 168 34.16 10.97 -22.63
C THR A 168 33.68 12.12 -21.74
N ALA A 169 33.07 13.16 -22.31
CA ALA A 169 32.65 14.33 -21.51
C ALA A 169 31.42 14.02 -20.65
N ARG A 170 31.43 14.54 -19.43
CA ARG A 170 30.33 14.47 -18.45
C ARG A 170 30.09 15.85 -17.89
N PHE A 171 28.84 16.17 -17.60
CA PHE A 171 28.41 17.50 -17.17
C PHE A 171 27.98 17.49 -15.72
N TYR A 172 28.10 18.64 -15.08
CA TYR A 172 27.47 18.85 -13.80
C TYR A 172 25.95 19.04 -13.99
N TYR A 173 25.17 18.55 -13.02
CA TYR A 173 23.76 18.88 -12.89
C TYR A 173 23.44 19.26 -11.45
N GLN A 174 22.44 20.12 -11.30
CA GLN A 174 21.92 20.56 -10.03
C GLN A 174 20.62 19.82 -9.74
N ILE A 175 20.43 19.43 -8.48
CA ILE A 175 19.13 18.99 -7.98
C ILE A 175 18.44 20.19 -7.32
N SER A 176 17.18 20.43 -7.65
CA SER A 176 16.32 21.41 -7.00
C SER A 176 14.96 20.81 -6.65
N ASP A 177 14.34 21.33 -5.61
CA ASP A 177 12.95 21.05 -5.28
C ASP A 177 11.99 21.99 -6.07
N SER A 178 12.51 23.03 -6.75
CA SER A 178 11.75 24.07 -7.45
C SER A 178 12.24 24.36 -8.88
N GLY A 179 12.79 23.36 -9.58
CA GLY A 179 13.09 23.44 -11.02
C GLY A 179 11.86 23.81 -11.86
N PHE A 180 12.02 24.30 -13.09
CA PHE A 180 10.86 24.63 -13.97
C PHE A 180 10.44 23.44 -14.83
N TYR A 181 11.39 22.64 -15.28
CA TYR A 181 11.23 21.29 -15.79
C TYR A 181 12.35 20.41 -15.22
N ASP A 182 12.20 19.10 -15.32
CA ASP A 182 13.28 18.15 -15.05
C ASP A 182 13.99 17.84 -16.37
N ASP A 183 15.31 17.69 -16.34
CA ASP A 183 16.04 17.18 -17.49
C ASP A 183 16.02 15.65 -17.43
N PHE A 184 15.78 15.03 -18.58
CA PHE A 184 15.57 13.59 -18.66
C PHE A 184 16.74 12.94 -19.37
N VAL A 185 17.03 11.71 -18.97
CA VAL A 185 17.83 10.82 -19.79
C VAL A 185 16.91 10.19 -20.83
N TYR A 186 17.30 10.30 -22.09
CA TYR A 186 16.61 9.75 -23.23
C TYR A 186 17.27 8.42 -23.62
N ASN A 187 16.49 7.34 -23.67
CA ASN A 187 16.95 6.09 -24.23
C ASN A 187 16.36 5.92 -25.63
N ALA A 188 17.21 5.97 -26.67
CA ALA A 188 16.80 5.89 -28.07
C ALA A 188 16.14 4.55 -28.47
N THR A 189 16.21 3.51 -27.63
CA THR A 189 15.55 2.23 -27.89
C THR A 189 15.17 1.58 -26.55
N PRO A 190 13.88 1.56 -26.13
CA PRO A 190 12.63 1.80 -26.86
C PRO A 190 12.04 3.23 -26.84
N ASN A 191 12.85 4.30 -26.90
CA ASN A 191 12.37 5.69 -26.91
C ASN A 191 11.56 6.08 -25.67
N TYR A 192 12.22 6.04 -24.51
CA TYR A 192 11.61 6.50 -23.26
C TYR A 192 12.48 7.55 -22.56
N LEU A 193 11.83 8.44 -21.82
CA LEU A 193 12.48 9.41 -20.94
C LEU A 193 12.50 8.86 -19.52
N HIS A 194 13.63 8.99 -18.83
CA HIS A 194 13.74 8.74 -17.40
C HIS A 194 14.34 9.93 -16.66
N LYS A 195 13.81 10.22 -15.47
CA LYS A 195 14.36 11.28 -14.61
C LYS A 195 15.81 10.94 -14.25
N ILE A 196 16.68 11.94 -14.22
CA ILE A 196 18.07 11.74 -13.74
C ILE A 196 18.06 11.36 -12.25
N VAL A 197 17.23 12.05 -11.46
CA VAL A 197 16.98 11.76 -10.04
C VAL A 197 15.48 11.73 -9.77
N ILE A 198 14.99 10.61 -9.26
CA ILE A 198 13.56 10.42 -9.04
C ILE A 198 13.05 11.32 -7.91
N GLY A 199 11.90 11.94 -8.14
CA GLY A 199 11.20 12.77 -7.15
C GLY A 199 11.83 14.14 -6.94
N LYS A 200 12.86 14.50 -7.70
CA LYS A 200 13.48 15.83 -7.68
C LYS A 200 13.69 16.34 -9.09
N THR A 201 13.77 17.66 -9.25
CA THR A 201 14.14 18.25 -10.55
C THR A 201 15.66 18.27 -10.68
N SER A 202 16.17 17.70 -11.77
CA SER A 202 17.58 17.64 -12.12
C SER A 202 17.81 18.55 -13.32
N ILE A 203 18.79 19.43 -13.24
CA ILE A 203 19.05 20.44 -14.26
C ILE A 203 20.53 20.38 -14.66
N ILE A 204 20.79 19.87 -15.86
CA ILE A 204 22.13 19.81 -16.43
C ILE A 204 22.59 21.23 -16.74
N GLN A 205 23.82 21.54 -16.36
CA GLN A 205 24.39 22.89 -16.42
C GLN A 205 24.89 23.20 -17.85
N ILE A 206 23.95 23.29 -18.80
CA ILE A 206 24.17 23.70 -20.19
C ILE A 206 23.11 24.74 -20.57
N ASN A 207 23.57 25.83 -21.17
CA ASN A 207 22.74 26.91 -21.68
C ASN A 207 23.04 27.16 -23.16
N ALA A 208 22.03 27.57 -23.93
CA ALA A 208 22.25 28.16 -25.24
C ALA A 208 22.53 29.66 -25.11
N LEU A 209 23.55 30.18 -25.78
CA LEU A 209 23.85 31.61 -25.86
C LEU A 209 22.96 32.25 -26.92
N ILE A 210 22.18 33.27 -26.55
CA ILE A 210 21.09 33.81 -27.37
C ILE A 210 21.21 35.31 -27.68
N GLU A 211 20.64 35.74 -28.81
CA GLU A 211 20.39 37.15 -29.16
C GLU A 211 19.01 37.32 -29.81
N PRO A 212 18.26 38.40 -29.49
CA PRO A 212 18.60 39.46 -28.54
C PRO A 212 18.56 38.98 -27.08
N LYS A 213 19.30 39.69 -26.20
CA LYS A 213 19.23 39.48 -24.74
C LYS A 213 17.79 39.63 -24.23
N ILE A 214 17.47 38.96 -23.12
CA ILE A 214 16.13 38.90 -22.56
C ILE A 214 16.11 39.21 -21.08
N TYR A 215 15.06 39.86 -20.62
CA TYR A 215 14.71 39.86 -19.21
C TYR A 215 13.97 38.56 -18.92
N ARG A 216 14.41 37.85 -17.88
CA ARG A 216 13.78 36.62 -17.41
C ARG A 216 13.49 36.76 -15.93
N TYR A 217 12.31 36.30 -15.53
CA TYR A 217 11.92 36.21 -14.13
C TYR A 217 11.31 34.84 -13.88
N LYS A 218 11.70 34.20 -12.77
CA LYS A 218 11.20 32.89 -12.35
C LYS A 218 10.74 33.00 -10.91
N ILE A 219 9.45 32.80 -10.68
CA ILE A 219 8.82 32.88 -9.37
C ILE A 219 8.37 31.49 -8.97
N HIS A 220 8.86 31.00 -7.84
CA HIS A 220 8.36 29.79 -7.21
C HIS A 220 7.41 30.18 -6.08
N LYS A 221 6.20 29.61 -6.06
CA LYS A 221 5.17 30.01 -5.11
C LYS A 221 4.24 28.88 -4.72
N PHE A 222 3.92 28.85 -3.43
CA PHE A 222 2.86 28.03 -2.86
C PHE A 222 1.58 28.86 -2.75
N ILE A 223 0.49 28.38 -3.33
CA ILE A 223 -0.79 29.08 -3.41
C ILE A 223 -1.84 28.24 -2.68
N TYR A 224 -2.39 28.79 -1.59
CA TYR A 224 -3.47 28.16 -0.84
C TYR A 224 -4.84 28.53 -1.41
N TYR A 225 -5.71 27.54 -1.60
CA TYR A 225 -7.10 27.72 -2.03
C TYR A 225 -8.05 27.44 -0.87
N PRO A 226 -8.92 28.39 -0.47
CA PRO A 226 -9.73 28.25 0.74
C PRO A 226 -10.92 27.28 0.60
N SER A 227 -11.27 26.89 -0.63
CA SER A 227 -12.36 25.96 -0.90
C SER A 227 -11.96 24.97 -2.01
N LEU A 228 -12.75 23.91 -2.14
CA LEU A 228 -12.63 22.96 -3.25
C LEU A 228 -13.41 23.50 -4.46
N GLY A 229 -12.92 23.22 -5.67
CA GLY A 229 -13.60 23.60 -6.90
C GLY A 229 -12.67 24.00 -8.03
N LEU A 230 -13.29 24.48 -9.11
CA LEU A 230 -12.58 24.99 -10.28
C LEU A 230 -12.15 26.44 -10.04
N TYR A 231 -10.86 26.71 -10.20
CA TYR A 231 -10.28 28.04 -10.16
C TYR A 231 -9.67 28.38 -11.50
N ASN A 232 -9.78 29.65 -11.86
CA ASN A 232 -9.24 30.18 -13.11
C ASN A 232 -8.07 31.08 -12.78
N LEU A 233 -6.89 30.65 -13.18
CA LEU A 233 -5.69 31.48 -13.08
C LEU A 233 -5.63 32.31 -14.35
N THR A 234 -5.45 33.60 -14.19
CA THR A 234 -5.21 34.49 -15.32
C THR A 234 -3.88 35.18 -15.13
N TYR A 235 -3.22 35.44 -16.24
CA TYR A 235 -2.06 36.30 -16.23
C TYR A 235 -2.12 37.24 -17.41
N LYS A 236 -1.76 38.50 -17.16
CA LYS A 236 -1.92 39.60 -18.10
C LYS A 236 -0.63 40.39 -18.18
N HIS A 237 -0.22 40.70 -19.41
CA HIS A 237 0.82 41.69 -19.64
C HIS A 237 0.15 43.07 -19.70
N LEU A 238 0.35 43.89 -18.66
CA LEU A 238 -0.41 45.14 -18.50
C LEU A 238 -0.15 46.17 -19.61
N ASN A 239 1.01 46.09 -20.26
CA ASN A 239 1.42 47.01 -21.32
C ASN A 239 1.12 46.47 -22.74
N SER A 240 0.43 45.34 -22.86
CA SER A 240 0.10 44.76 -24.17
C SER A 240 -1.37 44.44 -24.29
N SER A 241 -1.86 44.49 -25.52
CA SER A 241 -3.19 44.02 -25.91
C SER A 241 -3.26 42.49 -26.09
N ILE A 242 -2.22 41.75 -25.73
CA ILE A 242 -2.23 40.28 -25.78
C ILE A 242 -3.30 39.76 -24.81
N GLU A 243 -4.12 38.83 -25.30
CA GLU A 243 -5.20 38.23 -24.53
C GLU A 243 -4.71 37.59 -23.22
N ASN A 244 -5.55 37.66 -22.19
CA ASN A 244 -5.32 36.96 -20.94
C ASN A 244 -5.32 35.46 -21.21
N ASN A 245 -4.21 34.79 -20.91
CA ASN A 245 -4.21 33.34 -20.92
C ASN A 245 -4.91 32.86 -19.65
N LEU A 246 -5.95 32.06 -19.86
CA LEU A 246 -6.74 31.43 -18.81
C LEU A 246 -6.21 30.01 -18.60
N LYS A 247 -5.83 29.68 -17.36
CA LYS A 247 -5.53 28.30 -16.96
C LYS A 247 -6.50 27.88 -15.86
N SER A 248 -7.41 26.98 -16.19
CA SER A 248 -8.32 26.39 -15.19
C SER A 248 -7.62 25.26 -14.45
N ILE A 249 -7.74 25.26 -13.12
CA ILE A 249 -7.28 24.20 -12.23
C ILE A 249 -8.46 23.72 -11.38
N ASN A 250 -8.49 22.43 -11.04
CA ASN A 250 -9.53 21.89 -10.17
C ASN A 250 -8.89 21.46 -8.84
N ILE A 251 -9.18 22.22 -7.77
CA ILE A 251 -8.73 21.89 -6.42
C ILE A 251 -9.69 20.86 -5.86
N THR A 252 -9.21 19.63 -5.72
CA THR A 252 -9.98 18.50 -5.19
C THR A 252 -9.35 17.99 -3.90
N ASN A 253 -10.17 17.39 -3.05
CA ASN A 253 -9.70 16.65 -1.88
C ASN A 253 -10.10 15.18 -2.03
N SER A 254 -9.12 14.34 -2.37
CA SER A 254 -9.31 12.91 -2.46
C SER A 254 -9.30 12.31 -1.07
N ARG A 255 -10.36 11.55 -0.76
CA ARG A 255 -10.54 10.87 0.53
C ARG A 255 -10.85 9.41 0.27
N THR A 256 -10.26 8.54 1.07
CA THR A 256 -10.66 7.13 1.17
C THR A 256 -10.79 6.73 2.63
N ILE A 257 -11.65 5.78 2.90
CA ILE A 257 -11.81 5.18 4.21
C ILE A 257 -12.13 3.70 4.04
N ASP A 258 -11.37 2.87 4.74
CA ASP A 258 -11.59 1.43 4.82
C ASP A 258 -11.73 1.02 6.28
N MET A 259 -12.42 -0.08 6.53
CA MET A 259 -12.58 -0.65 7.85
C MET A 259 -12.27 -2.13 7.80
N PHE A 260 -11.43 -2.57 8.73
CA PHE A 260 -11.20 -3.97 9.01
C PHE A 260 -11.63 -4.25 10.45
N CYS A 261 -12.33 -5.35 10.65
CA CYS A 261 -12.68 -5.83 11.97
C CYS A 261 -12.18 -7.27 12.09
N SER A 262 -11.40 -7.56 13.14
CA SER A 262 -10.98 -8.92 13.43
C SER A 262 -12.14 -9.68 14.08
N ASP A 263 -12.17 -11.00 13.91
CA ASP A 263 -13.03 -11.91 14.69
C ASP A 263 -14.54 -11.64 14.54
N THR A 264 -14.97 -11.09 13.40
CA THR A 264 -16.37 -10.72 13.12
C THR A 264 -17.37 -11.87 13.12
N ASN A 265 -16.93 -13.13 13.26
CA ASN A 265 -17.77 -14.32 13.38
C ASN A 265 -17.44 -15.15 14.65
N LYS A 266 -16.51 -14.68 15.50
CA LYS A 266 -15.99 -15.41 16.67
C LYS A 266 -15.66 -14.44 17.80
N THR A 267 -16.64 -13.65 18.21
CA THR A 267 -16.43 -12.60 19.20
C THR A 267 -16.31 -13.16 20.62
N ILE A 268 -15.30 -12.72 21.35
CA ILE A 268 -15.20 -12.93 22.80
C ILE A 268 -15.85 -11.74 23.49
N ASN A 269 -16.70 -11.98 24.49
CA ASN A 269 -17.48 -10.97 25.20
C ASN A 269 -18.27 -10.05 24.24
N ASN A 270 -18.81 -10.60 23.15
CA ASN A 270 -19.51 -9.86 22.09
C ASN A 270 -18.75 -8.62 21.60
N THR A 271 -17.42 -8.64 21.69
CA THR A 271 -16.56 -7.50 21.37
C THR A 271 -15.82 -7.78 20.08
N VAL A 272 -15.82 -6.77 19.20
CA VAL A 272 -15.09 -6.76 17.94
C VAL A 272 -13.99 -5.71 18.04
N ASN A 273 -12.79 -6.09 17.62
CA ASN A 273 -11.68 -5.18 17.45
C ASN A 273 -11.66 -4.69 16.00
N CYS A 274 -11.69 -3.38 15.79
CA CYS A 274 -11.70 -2.81 14.46
C CYS A 274 -10.57 -1.78 14.28
N ALA A 275 -10.12 -1.65 13.04
CA ALA A 275 -9.26 -0.57 12.58
C ALA A 275 -9.91 0.13 11.40
N ILE A 276 -9.93 1.46 11.45
CA ILE A 276 -10.23 2.28 10.29
C ILE A 276 -8.92 2.73 9.67
N ILE A 277 -8.81 2.54 8.37
CA ILE A 277 -7.70 3.01 7.54
C ILE A 277 -8.23 4.19 6.75
N ALA A 278 -7.83 5.40 7.14
CA ALA A 278 -8.32 6.62 6.51
C ALA A 278 -7.17 7.34 5.83
N ALA A 279 -7.36 7.71 4.56
CA ALA A 279 -6.38 8.49 3.79
C ALA A 279 -7.02 9.73 3.15
N THR A 280 -6.33 10.86 3.24
CA THR A 280 -6.81 12.16 2.74
C THR A 280 -5.68 13.06 2.28
N HIS A 281 -5.99 14.03 1.42
CA HIS A 281 -5.07 15.13 1.08
C HIS A 281 -5.22 16.36 1.98
N SER A 282 -6.15 16.36 2.93
CA SER A 282 -6.38 17.49 3.85
C SER A 282 -6.17 17.07 5.31
N ARG A 283 -5.23 17.73 5.99
CA ARG A 283 -4.97 17.51 7.42
C ARG A 283 -6.16 17.84 8.31
N ASN A 284 -7.00 18.77 7.87
CA ASN A 284 -8.17 19.26 8.62
C ASN A 284 -9.37 18.30 8.55
N ASP A 285 -9.29 17.25 7.74
CA ASP A 285 -10.33 16.24 7.72
C ASP A 285 -10.40 15.51 9.07
N THR A 286 -11.60 15.04 9.42
CA THR A 286 -11.82 14.25 10.64
C THR A 286 -12.67 13.05 10.29
N VAL A 287 -12.42 11.94 11.00
CA VAL A 287 -13.16 10.70 10.83
C VAL A 287 -14.05 10.50 12.05
N LEU A 288 -15.33 10.25 11.78
CA LEU A 288 -16.35 9.88 12.75
C LEU A 288 -16.51 8.37 12.78
N VAL A 289 -16.49 7.81 14.00
CA VAL A 289 -16.87 6.42 14.27
C VAL A 289 -18.12 6.45 15.14
N GLU A 290 -19.22 5.88 14.65
CA GLU A 290 -20.49 5.74 15.37
C GLU A 290 -20.87 6.96 16.25
N ASN A 291 -21.13 8.11 15.61
CA ASN A 291 -21.58 9.38 16.18
C ASN A 291 -20.75 10.03 17.31
N ASN A 292 -19.74 9.37 17.90
CA ASN A 292 -19.16 9.82 19.18
C ASN A 292 -17.62 9.88 19.25
N GLN A 293 -16.86 9.29 18.33
CA GLN A 293 -15.40 9.42 18.31
C GLN A 293 -14.92 10.23 17.11
N LEU A 294 -14.47 11.45 17.38
CA LEU A 294 -13.77 12.32 16.43
C LEU A 294 -12.28 12.00 16.46
N ASN A 295 -11.77 11.50 15.34
CA ASN A 295 -10.34 11.31 15.17
C ASN A 295 -9.82 12.23 14.06
N SER A 296 -8.74 12.96 14.35
CA SER A 296 -8.10 13.89 13.42
C SER A 296 -6.78 13.33 12.89
N PHE A 297 -6.32 13.90 11.78
CA PHE A 297 -5.00 13.58 11.21
C PHE A 297 -3.92 14.42 11.89
N SER A 298 -3.16 13.79 12.78
CA SER A 298 -2.04 14.44 13.50
C SER A 298 -0.67 14.15 12.88
N GLY A 299 -0.57 13.15 12.01
CA GLY A 299 0.69 12.65 11.45
C GLY A 299 1.29 13.50 10.32
N GLU A 300 2.53 13.16 9.95
CA GLU A 300 3.20 13.66 8.76
C GLU A 300 2.57 13.07 7.48
N THR A 301 2.78 13.75 6.36
CA THR A 301 2.43 13.16 5.06
C THR A 301 3.36 12.00 4.73
N ILE A 302 2.79 10.96 4.12
CA ILE A 302 3.53 9.79 3.64
C ILE A 302 3.48 9.73 2.11
N SER A 303 4.43 8.98 1.52
CA SER A 303 4.57 8.82 0.07
C SER A 303 4.73 7.34 -0.30
N TYR A 304 3.98 6.47 0.39
CA TYR A 304 3.96 5.03 0.15
C TYR A 304 2.57 4.48 0.41
N PHE A 305 2.18 3.39 -0.27
CA PHE A 305 1.01 2.60 0.10
C PHE A 305 1.45 1.33 0.82
N GLY A 306 0.82 1.01 1.96
CA GLY A 306 1.16 -0.13 2.82
C GLY A 306 1.43 0.28 4.26
N ILE A 307 2.26 -0.49 4.97
CA ILE A 307 2.64 -0.24 6.38
C ILE A 307 4.04 0.34 6.46
N LYS A 308 4.33 1.22 7.41
CA LYS A 308 5.66 1.83 7.54
C LYS A 308 6.76 0.74 7.63
N VAL A 309 7.69 0.71 6.68
CA VAL A 309 8.84 -0.20 6.73
C VAL A 309 9.87 0.38 7.72
N PRO A 310 10.18 -0.30 8.83
CA PRO A 310 11.20 0.16 9.77
C PRO A 310 12.59 0.10 9.13
N ARG A 311 13.42 1.13 9.36
CA ARG A 311 14.81 1.13 8.86
C ARG A 311 15.71 0.13 9.59
N ASN A 312 15.37 -0.19 10.83
CA ASN A 312 16.06 -1.17 11.65
C ASN A 312 15.06 -1.96 12.49
N ILE A 313 15.27 -3.27 12.62
CA ILE A 313 14.45 -4.18 13.42
C ILE A 313 15.41 -4.95 14.32
N THR A 314 15.25 -4.84 15.64
CA THR A 314 16.14 -5.51 16.60
C THR A 314 15.94 -7.03 16.59
N GLU A 315 14.69 -7.48 16.49
CA GLU A 315 14.32 -8.90 16.50
C GLU A 315 13.30 -9.17 15.39
N PRO A 316 13.75 -9.30 14.12
CA PRO A 316 12.84 -9.50 13.02
C PRO A 316 12.22 -10.90 13.07
N VAL A 317 10.89 -10.95 12.96
CA VAL A 317 10.18 -12.21 12.73
C VAL A 317 10.42 -12.61 11.28
N SER A 318 11.09 -13.75 11.08
CA SER A 318 11.44 -14.25 9.75
C SER A 318 10.30 -15.06 9.14
N PHE A 319 9.98 -14.75 7.89
CA PHE A 319 9.07 -15.53 7.07
C PHE A 319 9.80 -15.99 5.79
N ALA A 320 9.92 -17.30 5.61
CA ALA A 320 10.69 -17.90 4.53
C ALA A 320 9.86 -18.95 3.79
N LYS A 321 9.20 -18.54 2.71
CA LYS A 321 8.54 -19.45 1.79
C LYS A 321 8.65 -18.87 0.38
N ASN A 322 9.02 -19.71 -0.57
CA ASN A 322 9.23 -19.31 -1.96
C ASN A 322 7.89 -19.36 -2.71
N ASP A 323 7.16 -18.25 -2.71
CA ASP A 323 5.80 -18.19 -3.27
C ASP A 323 5.42 -16.75 -3.68
N TYR A 324 4.25 -16.60 -4.28
CA TYR A 324 3.64 -15.31 -4.58
C TYR A 324 2.79 -14.84 -3.40
N TYR A 325 2.86 -13.55 -3.08
CA TYR A 325 2.15 -12.93 -1.98
C TYR A 325 1.38 -11.72 -2.46
N LEU A 326 0.09 -11.63 -2.13
CA LEU A 326 -0.72 -10.43 -2.27
C LEU A 326 -0.65 -9.65 -0.96
N LEU A 327 -0.44 -8.33 -1.05
CA LEU A 327 -0.28 -7.45 0.10
C LEU A 327 -1.45 -6.43 0.17
N PRO A 328 -2.61 -6.78 0.75
CA PRO A 328 -3.83 -5.96 0.62
C PRO A 328 -3.71 -4.55 1.20
N LEU A 329 -2.86 -4.33 2.21
CA LEU A 329 -2.65 -2.99 2.77
C LEU A 329 -1.93 -2.02 1.84
N THR A 330 -1.28 -2.54 0.78
CA THR A 330 -0.64 -1.73 -0.27
C THR A 330 -1.62 -1.24 -1.34
N GLU A 331 -2.92 -1.51 -1.18
CA GLU A 331 -3.95 -1.02 -2.10
C GLU A 331 -3.84 0.50 -2.32
N ALA A 332 -3.72 0.90 -3.60
CA ALA A 332 -3.77 2.30 -3.99
C ALA A 332 -5.11 2.91 -3.58
N LYS A 333 -5.02 3.89 -2.70
CA LYS A 333 -6.18 4.60 -2.15
C LYS A 333 -6.75 5.65 -3.09
N PHE A 334 -5.93 6.10 -4.03
CA PHE A 334 -6.23 7.03 -5.11
C PHE A 334 -5.27 6.75 -6.27
N ASP A 335 -5.56 7.31 -7.45
CA ASP A 335 -4.64 7.27 -8.58
C ASP A 335 -3.32 7.96 -8.20
N ALA A 336 -2.20 7.28 -8.44
CA ALA A 336 -0.88 7.78 -8.08
C ALA A 336 0.17 7.41 -9.13
N THR A 337 1.35 8.01 -8.99
CA THR A 337 2.54 7.75 -9.78
C THR A 337 3.51 6.95 -8.94
N LEU A 338 3.64 5.66 -9.25
CA LEU A 338 4.60 4.75 -8.67
C LEU A 338 6.01 5.13 -9.14
N ILE A 339 6.89 5.34 -8.18
CA ILE A 339 8.28 5.74 -8.41
C ILE A 339 9.29 4.71 -7.88
N GLY A 340 8.83 3.72 -7.12
CA GLY A 340 9.73 2.74 -6.52
C GLY A 340 9.04 1.77 -5.56
N PHE A 341 9.86 1.04 -4.82
CA PHE A 341 9.45 0.11 -3.77
C PHE A 341 10.39 0.23 -2.58
N GLU A 342 9.93 -0.15 -1.41
CA GLU A 342 10.78 -0.34 -0.23
C GLU A 342 10.38 -1.63 0.48
N GLY A 343 11.34 -2.25 1.18
CA GLY A 343 11.05 -3.41 2.00
C GLY A 343 12.21 -3.85 2.88
N TYR A 344 11.97 -4.85 3.74
CA TYR A 344 12.96 -5.36 4.68
C TYR A 344 13.25 -6.85 4.45
N ALA A 345 14.48 -7.14 4.03
CA ALA A 345 14.94 -8.49 3.72
C ALA A 345 15.80 -9.06 4.85
N LEU A 346 15.69 -10.36 5.10
CA LEU A 346 16.53 -11.09 6.07
C LEU A 346 17.55 -12.00 5.39
N GLY A 347 17.72 -11.84 4.09
CA GLY A 347 18.70 -12.54 3.27
C GLY A 347 18.92 -11.80 1.94
N THR A 348 19.87 -12.29 1.16
CA THR A 348 20.10 -11.80 -0.20
C THR A 348 19.26 -12.59 -1.19
N GLY A 349 18.72 -11.91 -2.20
CA GLY A 349 17.96 -12.56 -3.28
C GLY A 349 17.38 -11.52 -4.23
N THR A 350 16.24 -11.82 -4.86
CA THR A 350 15.60 -10.89 -5.80
C THR A 350 14.10 -10.80 -5.48
N TYR A 351 13.61 -9.58 -5.30
CA TYR A 351 12.17 -9.32 -5.27
C TYR A 351 11.66 -9.20 -6.70
N TYR A 352 10.50 -9.81 -6.95
CA TYR A 352 9.77 -9.69 -8.21
C TYR A 352 8.44 -9.04 -7.87
N THR A 353 8.18 -7.86 -8.42
CA THR A 353 6.99 -7.07 -8.06
C THR A 353 5.98 -7.05 -9.19
N TYR A 354 4.71 -7.15 -8.82
CA TYR A 354 3.58 -7.25 -9.74
C TYR A 354 2.47 -6.29 -9.28
N ILE A 355 1.70 -5.73 -10.21
CA ILE A 355 0.47 -4.98 -9.89
C ILE A 355 -0.70 -5.95 -9.98
N ALA A 356 -1.30 -6.30 -8.85
CA ALA A 356 -2.49 -7.12 -8.82
C ALA A 356 -3.75 -6.26 -9.01
N THR A 357 -4.62 -6.70 -9.93
CA THR A 357 -5.97 -6.15 -10.11
C THR A 357 -7.01 -7.21 -9.81
N LEU A 358 -8.04 -6.84 -9.06
CA LEU A 358 -9.20 -7.68 -8.80
C LEU A 358 -10.39 -7.14 -9.58
N ASN A 359 -11.14 -8.03 -10.24
CA ASN A 359 -12.29 -7.62 -11.05
C ASN A 359 -13.52 -7.21 -10.21
N SER A 360 -13.53 -7.54 -8.91
CA SER A 360 -14.70 -7.37 -8.03
C SER A 360 -14.69 -6.08 -7.21
N CYS A 361 -13.66 -5.24 -7.31
CA CYS A 361 -13.43 -4.11 -6.40
C CYS A 361 -12.54 -3.03 -7.04
N GLY A 362 -12.30 -1.94 -6.30
CA GLY A 362 -11.37 -0.86 -6.66
C GLY A 362 -12.04 0.43 -7.11
N GLU A 363 -13.20 0.35 -7.75
CA GLU A 363 -13.98 1.55 -8.14
C GLU A 363 -14.80 2.10 -6.97
N LYS A 364 -15.75 1.29 -6.46
CA LYS A 364 -16.67 1.67 -5.37
C LYS A 364 -16.21 1.18 -4.01
N ASP A 365 -16.04 -0.13 -3.88
CA ASP A 365 -15.56 -0.78 -2.67
C ASP A 365 -14.06 -1.02 -2.75
N SER A 366 -13.38 -0.94 -1.60
CA SER A 366 -11.98 -1.35 -1.48
C SER A 366 -11.81 -2.85 -1.73
N CYS A 367 -10.71 -3.18 -2.40
CA CYS A 367 -10.28 -4.54 -2.61
C CYS A 367 -9.85 -5.25 -1.34
N LEU A 368 -9.37 -4.51 -0.33
CA LEU A 368 -9.14 -5.03 1.00
C LEU A 368 -10.42 -5.67 1.54
N LYS A 369 -11.53 -4.91 1.53
CA LYS A 369 -12.85 -5.38 1.99
C LYS A 369 -13.31 -6.62 1.21
N SER A 370 -13.11 -6.64 -0.11
CA SER A 370 -13.45 -7.81 -0.93
C SER A 370 -12.67 -9.05 -0.49
N ILE A 371 -11.35 -8.95 -0.27
CA ILE A 371 -10.49 -10.10 0.11
C ILE A 371 -10.85 -10.63 1.50
N ILE A 372 -11.18 -9.75 2.44
CA ILE A 372 -11.55 -10.16 3.80
C ILE A 372 -12.90 -10.88 3.81
N ASN A 373 -13.84 -10.42 2.98
CA ASN A 373 -15.20 -10.95 2.97
C ASN A 373 -15.39 -12.11 1.98
N SER A 374 -14.56 -12.25 0.95
CA SER A 374 -14.65 -13.37 0.00
C SER A 374 -14.00 -14.62 0.59
N GLU A 375 -14.82 -15.63 0.88
CA GLU A 375 -14.31 -16.99 1.06
C GLU A 375 -13.57 -17.44 -0.23
N PRO A 376 -12.52 -18.26 -0.11
CA PRO A 376 -11.27 -18.13 -0.86
C PRO A 376 -11.49 -18.39 -2.35
N GLY A 377 -11.66 -17.32 -3.13
CA GLY A 377 -11.92 -17.50 -4.55
C GLY A 377 -12.02 -16.22 -5.36
N SER A 378 -11.51 -15.08 -4.90
CA SER A 378 -11.41 -13.90 -5.77
C SER A 378 -10.33 -14.14 -6.82
N PRO A 379 -10.67 -14.39 -8.09
CA PRO A 379 -9.66 -14.63 -9.10
C PRO A 379 -8.86 -13.33 -9.30
N ILE A 380 -7.55 -13.40 -9.07
CA ILE A 380 -6.65 -12.34 -9.50
C ILE A 380 -6.66 -12.38 -11.02
N SER A 381 -7.20 -11.34 -11.65
CA SER A 381 -7.45 -11.36 -13.10
C SER A 381 -6.18 -11.18 -13.91
N ASN A 382 -5.23 -10.44 -13.37
CA ASN A 382 -3.93 -10.20 -13.96
C ASN A 382 -2.95 -9.69 -12.88
N TYR A 383 -1.68 -10.03 -13.03
CA TYR A 383 -0.59 -9.46 -12.24
C TYR A 383 0.67 -9.37 -13.11
N PRO A 384 0.77 -8.37 -14.00
CA PRO A 384 1.95 -8.22 -14.87
C PRO A 384 3.19 -7.89 -14.04
N LEU A 385 4.31 -8.50 -14.40
CA LEU A 385 5.61 -8.17 -13.79
C LEU A 385 5.94 -6.71 -14.06
N ILE A 386 6.24 -5.96 -13.00
CA ILE A 386 6.64 -4.56 -13.08
C ILE A 386 8.15 -4.50 -13.26
N ILE A 387 8.87 -5.07 -12.31
CA ILE A 387 10.32 -5.03 -12.19
C ILE A 387 10.80 -6.16 -11.28
N GLN A 388 12.07 -6.54 -11.45
CA GLN A 388 12.81 -7.36 -10.50
C GLN A 388 13.99 -6.56 -9.99
N PHE A 389 14.33 -6.69 -8.70
CA PHE A 389 15.50 -6.02 -8.14
C PHE A 389 16.18 -6.85 -7.06
N PRO A 390 17.51 -6.79 -6.98
CA PRO A 390 18.27 -7.52 -5.98
C PRO A 390 18.01 -6.93 -4.59
N ALA A 391 17.80 -7.81 -3.62
CA ALA A 391 17.67 -7.49 -2.20
C ALA A 391 18.97 -7.82 -1.47
N VAL A 392 19.34 -6.94 -0.54
CA VAL A 392 20.39 -7.17 0.45
C VAL A 392 19.76 -7.25 1.85
N TYR A 393 20.45 -7.87 2.80
CA TYR A 393 19.98 -7.92 4.19
C TYR A 393 19.69 -6.51 4.74
N GLY A 394 18.54 -6.32 5.40
CA GLY A 394 18.11 -5.07 6.01
C GLY A 394 17.07 -4.30 5.20
N TYR A 395 17.01 -2.98 5.43
CA TYR A 395 16.13 -2.07 4.69
C TYR A 395 16.64 -1.86 3.27
N ASN A 396 15.77 -2.09 2.31
CA ASN A 396 16.05 -1.86 0.91
C ASN A 396 15.07 -0.84 0.33
N ARG A 397 15.58 0.01 -0.56
CA ARG A 397 14.79 1.00 -1.29
C ARG A 397 15.21 1.00 -2.75
N PHE A 398 14.23 0.89 -3.63
CA PHE A 398 14.43 0.68 -5.05
C PHE A 398 13.62 1.69 -5.82
N TYR A 399 14.22 2.31 -6.82
CA TYR A 399 13.62 3.37 -7.61
C TYR A 399 13.44 2.88 -9.05
N LEU A 400 12.23 3.06 -9.60
CA LEU A 400 11.91 2.63 -10.96
C LEU A 400 12.62 3.52 -11.97
N GLN A 401 13.29 2.95 -12.98
CA GLN A 401 13.86 3.77 -14.05
C GLN A 401 12.81 4.63 -14.76
N THR A 402 11.60 4.11 -14.92
CA THR A 402 10.46 4.86 -15.47
C THR A 402 9.32 4.80 -14.47
N THR A 403 8.77 5.96 -14.11
CA THR A 403 7.59 6.03 -13.24
C THR A 403 6.40 5.35 -13.93
N ARG A 404 5.45 4.85 -13.15
CA ARG A 404 4.24 4.20 -13.68
C ARG A 404 3.01 4.78 -13.01
N LYS A 405 1.93 4.97 -13.77
CA LYS A 405 0.63 5.28 -13.18
C LYS A 405 0.08 4.01 -12.52
N ILE A 406 -0.32 4.11 -11.26
CA ILE A 406 -1.12 3.12 -10.54
C ILE A 406 -2.50 3.70 -10.29
N LEU A 407 -3.52 2.87 -10.50
CA LEU A 407 -4.92 3.24 -10.35
C LEU A 407 -5.43 2.87 -8.96
N LYS A 408 -6.44 3.59 -8.47
CA LYS A 408 -7.14 3.23 -7.24
C LYS A 408 -7.58 1.76 -7.27
N GLY A 409 -7.44 1.05 -6.14
CA GLY A 409 -7.84 -0.34 -5.97
C GLY A 409 -6.80 -1.39 -6.40
N GLN A 410 -5.77 -0.97 -7.14
CA GLN A 410 -4.66 -1.86 -7.46
C GLN A 410 -3.84 -2.17 -6.19
N MET A 411 -3.27 -3.37 -6.10
CA MET A 411 -2.45 -3.80 -4.95
C MET A 411 -1.10 -4.37 -5.38
N LEU A 412 -0.16 -4.43 -4.46
CA LEU A 412 1.13 -5.08 -4.67
C LEU A 412 0.98 -6.59 -4.53
N ALA A 413 1.46 -7.32 -5.54
CA ALA A 413 1.86 -8.70 -5.38
C ALA A 413 3.38 -8.81 -5.50
N VAL A 414 3.98 -9.69 -4.69
CA VAL A 414 5.43 -9.87 -4.63
C VAL A 414 5.78 -11.34 -4.61
N TRP A 415 6.84 -11.72 -5.32
CA TRP A 415 7.48 -13.03 -5.21
C TRP A 415 8.92 -12.85 -4.76
N PHE A 416 9.39 -13.73 -3.90
CA PHE A 416 10.77 -13.76 -3.41
C PHE A 416 11.17 -15.18 -3.02
N ASN A 417 12.46 -15.47 -3.08
CA ASN A 417 13.06 -16.77 -2.78
C ASN A 417 14.00 -16.74 -1.56
N PHE A 418 13.88 -15.73 -0.70
CA PHE A 418 14.71 -15.50 0.48
C PHE A 418 13.83 -15.09 1.66
N PRO A 419 14.31 -15.22 2.92
CA PRO A 419 13.53 -14.81 4.09
C PRO A 419 13.31 -13.29 4.12
N VAL A 420 12.09 -12.87 4.45
CA VAL A 420 11.70 -11.46 4.63
C VAL A 420 11.24 -11.22 6.05
N ALA A 421 11.29 -9.96 6.49
CA ALA A 421 10.73 -9.57 7.78
C ALA A 421 9.22 -9.31 7.66
N ILE A 422 8.48 -9.71 8.69
CA ILE A 422 7.04 -9.47 8.81
C ILE A 422 6.70 -8.69 10.08
N ASP A 423 5.63 -7.89 10.03
CA ASP A 423 4.93 -7.38 11.20
C ASP A 423 3.94 -8.44 11.70
N ALA A 424 4.27 -9.04 12.85
CA ALA A 424 3.42 -10.00 13.57
C ALA A 424 2.83 -9.42 14.86
N THR A 425 2.94 -8.11 15.10
CA THR A 425 2.61 -7.48 16.39
C THR A 425 1.23 -6.82 16.45
N ASN A 426 0.56 -6.66 15.31
CA ASN A 426 -0.68 -5.89 15.22
C ASN A 426 -1.78 -6.66 14.47
N ASP A 427 -2.60 -7.37 15.23
CA ASP A 427 -3.74 -8.11 14.70
C ASP A 427 -4.93 -7.23 14.28
N TYR A 428 -4.90 -5.91 14.52
CA TYR A 428 -5.98 -5.02 14.10
C TYR A 428 -5.92 -4.64 12.62
N LEU A 429 -4.84 -4.97 11.90
CA LEU A 429 -4.76 -4.73 10.46
C LEU A 429 -4.93 -6.04 9.70
N ALA A 430 -5.37 -5.97 8.46
CA ALA A 430 -5.53 -7.16 7.63
C ALA A 430 -4.18 -7.85 7.37
N SER A 431 -4.21 -9.18 7.30
CA SER A 431 -3.07 -9.99 6.92
C SER A 431 -2.72 -9.83 5.44
N ASP A 432 -1.51 -10.22 5.09
CA ASP A 432 -1.15 -10.57 3.72
C ASP A 432 -1.52 -12.03 3.43
N TYR A 433 -1.53 -12.38 2.15
CA TYR A 433 -2.01 -13.66 1.65
C TYR A 433 -1.04 -14.26 0.64
N ARG A 434 -0.83 -15.57 0.75
CA ARG A 434 -0.15 -16.38 -0.26
C ARG A 434 -1.11 -16.66 -1.42
N ILE A 435 -0.64 -16.47 -2.64
CA ILE A 435 -1.39 -16.74 -3.87
C ILE A 435 -1.11 -18.18 -4.29
N SER A 436 -2.12 -19.04 -4.26
CA SER A 436 -2.01 -20.44 -4.67
C SER A 436 -3.04 -20.73 -5.77
N GLY A 437 -2.62 -20.61 -7.02
CA GLY A 437 -3.55 -20.68 -8.16
C GLY A 437 -4.51 -19.49 -8.15
N SER A 438 -5.82 -19.77 -8.07
CA SER A 438 -6.87 -18.74 -7.96
C SER A 438 -7.23 -18.38 -6.51
N GLU A 439 -6.54 -18.94 -5.53
CA GLU A 439 -6.91 -18.84 -4.12
C GLU A 439 -5.93 -17.97 -3.33
N LEU A 440 -6.49 -17.26 -2.34
CA LEU A 440 -5.74 -16.47 -1.37
C LEU A 440 -5.73 -17.21 -0.04
N ILE A 441 -4.54 -17.57 0.42
CA ILE A 441 -4.33 -18.29 1.67
C ILE A 441 -3.67 -17.34 2.66
N LYS A 442 -4.35 -17.02 3.77
CA LYS A 442 -3.83 -16.14 4.80
C LYS A 442 -2.48 -16.64 5.33
N LEU A 443 -1.48 -15.76 5.49
CA LEU A 443 -0.13 -16.17 5.89
C LEU A 443 -0.08 -16.91 7.23
N ASN A 444 -0.90 -16.46 8.19
CA ASN A 444 -1.10 -17.14 9.46
C ASN A 444 -2.62 -17.21 9.75
N PRO A 445 -3.18 -18.39 10.07
CA PRO A 445 -4.61 -18.51 10.31
C PRO A 445 -5.07 -17.81 11.60
N LYS A 446 -4.21 -17.70 12.61
CA LYS A 446 -4.51 -17.07 13.91
C LYS A 446 -4.23 -15.57 13.92
N HIS A 447 -3.08 -15.16 13.39
CA HIS A 447 -2.60 -13.78 13.46
C HIS A 447 -2.60 -13.09 12.09
N ASN A 448 -2.65 -11.77 12.07
CA ASN A 448 -2.54 -10.98 10.86
C ASN A 448 -1.09 -10.56 10.61
N TRP A 449 -0.41 -11.38 9.80
CA TRP A 449 0.98 -11.15 9.42
C TRP A 449 1.06 -10.29 8.17
N ARG A 450 1.93 -9.29 8.19
CA ARG A 450 2.13 -8.35 7.08
C ARG A 450 3.61 -8.28 6.71
N ILE A 451 3.95 -8.49 5.46
CA ILE A 451 5.30 -8.37 4.94
C ILE A 451 5.67 -6.89 4.89
N TYR A 452 6.84 -6.54 5.41
CA TYR A 452 7.35 -5.16 5.32
C TYR A 452 7.79 -4.86 3.88
N PHE A 453 6.83 -4.49 3.04
CA PHE A 453 7.06 -4.19 1.63
C PHE A 453 5.98 -3.27 1.06
N ASN A 454 6.37 -2.13 0.48
CA ASN A 454 5.46 -1.08 0.03
C ASN A 454 5.76 -0.59 -1.39
N TRP A 455 4.75 0.04 -1.99
CA TRP A 455 4.92 0.97 -3.10
C TRP A 455 5.47 2.31 -2.62
N ILE A 456 6.41 2.91 -3.34
CA ILE A 456 6.78 4.32 -3.17
C ILE A 456 6.12 5.11 -4.29
N ILE A 457 5.40 6.16 -3.91
CA ILE A 457 4.68 7.04 -4.84
C ILE A 457 5.26 8.46 -4.80
N GLU A 458 5.06 9.21 -5.88
CA GLU A 458 5.46 10.62 -5.96
C GLU A 458 4.55 11.53 -5.12
N GLN A 459 3.27 11.17 -5.06
CA GLN A 459 2.22 11.79 -4.27
C GLN A 459 2.55 11.74 -2.79
N LYS A 460 2.13 12.78 -2.06
CA LYS A 460 2.05 12.76 -0.60
C LYS A 460 0.59 12.75 -0.16
N TYR A 461 0.31 12.20 1.01
CA TYR A 461 -1.03 12.20 1.60
C TYR A 461 -0.96 11.95 3.11
N TYR A 462 -2.03 12.25 3.83
CA TYR A 462 -2.18 11.88 5.24
C TYR A 462 -2.83 10.50 5.34
N LEU A 463 -2.20 9.59 6.10
CA LEU A 463 -2.74 8.28 6.43
C LEU A 463 -2.81 8.15 7.94
N ASN A 464 -3.93 7.65 8.46
CA ASN A 464 -4.03 7.31 9.87
C ASN A 464 -4.79 6.00 10.07
N TYR A 465 -4.45 5.33 11.16
CA TYR A 465 -5.08 4.09 11.60
C TYR A 465 -5.78 4.35 12.92
N PHE A 466 -7.11 4.23 12.93
CA PHE A 466 -7.91 4.42 14.13
C PHE A 466 -8.36 3.07 14.67
N TYR A 467 -7.77 2.65 15.77
CA TYR A 467 -8.08 1.40 16.45
C TYR A 467 -9.16 1.63 17.50
N PHE A 468 -10.21 0.82 17.47
CA PHE A 468 -11.27 0.87 18.46
C PHE A 468 -11.83 -0.52 18.75
N LYS A 469 -12.49 -0.64 19.91
CA LYS A 469 -13.20 -1.84 20.32
C LYS A 469 -14.67 -1.52 20.46
N LYS A 470 -15.54 -2.36 19.90
CA LYS A 470 -16.98 -2.22 20.02
C LYS A 470 -17.57 -3.47 20.65
N THR A 471 -18.22 -3.31 21.79
CA THR A 471 -19.00 -4.36 22.43
C THR A 471 -20.46 -4.22 22.00
N PHE A 472 -21.05 -5.33 21.58
CA PHE A 472 -22.44 -5.40 21.14
C PHE A 472 -23.29 -6.07 22.21
N HIS A 473 -24.50 -5.54 22.39
CA HIS A 473 -25.51 -6.15 23.24
C HIS A 473 -26.43 -6.99 22.37
N LEU A 474 -26.35 -8.31 22.55
CA LEU A 474 -27.34 -9.22 22.02
C LEU A 474 -28.58 -9.19 22.93
N GLU A 475 -29.77 -9.34 22.32
CA GLU A 475 -30.98 -9.54 23.09
C GLU A 475 -30.83 -10.82 23.94
N SER A 476 -31.45 -10.86 25.12
CA SER A 476 -31.18 -11.85 26.19
C SER A 476 -31.40 -13.33 25.81
N LYS A 477 -31.81 -13.62 24.59
CA LYS A 477 -32.01 -14.97 24.04
C LYS A 477 -31.39 -15.20 22.66
N SER A 478 -30.80 -14.18 22.03
CA SER A 478 -30.21 -14.35 20.70
C SER A 478 -28.78 -14.90 20.81
N LEU A 479 -28.54 -16.04 20.16
CA LEU A 479 -27.21 -16.64 20.02
C LEU A 479 -26.39 -15.96 18.91
N TYR A 480 -27.04 -15.14 18.08
CA TYR A 480 -26.41 -14.41 17.00
C TYR A 480 -27.08 -13.05 16.77
N GLY A 481 -26.33 -12.09 16.24
CA GLY A 481 -26.84 -10.80 15.79
C GLY A 481 -25.94 -10.22 14.70
N VAL A 482 -26.55 -9.58 13.71
CA VAL A 482 -25.84 -8.92 12.61
C VAL A 482 -25.91 -7.42 12.84
N PHE A 483 -24.75 -6.78 12.92
CA PHE A 483 -24.64 -5.34 13.21
C PHE A 483 -23.84 -4.64 12.11
N ASN A 484 -24.10 -3.34 11.95
CA ASN A 484 -23.36 -2.47 11.04
C ASN A 484 -22.48 -1.54 11.85
N VAL A 485 -21.19 -1.55 11.56
CA VAL A 485 -20.23 -0.56 12.08
C VAL A 485 -19.90 0.40 10.96
N THR A 486 -20.19 1.68 11.15
CA THR A 486 -19.98 2.71 10.12
C THR A 486 -18.95 3.72 10.57
N ALA A 487 -18.05 4.05 9.66
CA ALA A 487 -17.15 5.20 9.79
C ALA A 487 -17.30 6.12 8.58
N SER A 488 -17.15 7.42 8.79
CA SER A 488 -17.28 8.42 7.72
C SER A 488 -16.37 9.62 7.96
N TYR A 489 -16.04 10.34 6.89
CA TYR A 489 -15.42 11.64 7.04
C TYR A 489 -16.46 12.70 7.42
N LEU A 490 -16.17 13.51 8.43
CA LEU A 490 -16.97 14.68 8.77
C LEU A 490 -17.04 15.62 7.55
N ASN A 491 -18.24 16.01 7.13
CA ASN A 491 -18.48 16.84 5.94
C ASN A 491 -18.10 16.17 4.61
N SER A 492 -18.18 14.83 4.52
CA SER A 492 -18.06 14.09 3.27
C SER A 492 -19.16 13.03 3.18
N ASN A 493 -19.50 12.64 1.94
CA ASN A 493 -20.31 11.44 1.69
C ASN A 493 -19.46 10.16 1.69
N THR A 494 -18.15 10.28 1.90
CA THR A 494 -17.21 9.16 1.98
C THR A 494 -17.39 8.43 3.30
N SER A 495 -17.96 7.23 3.25
CA SER A 495 -18.17 6.35 4.39
C SER A 495 -17.85 4.90 4.05
N VAL A 496 -17.62 4.11 5.09
CA VAL A 496 -17.49 2.66 5.01
C VAL A 496 -18.36 2.04 6.09
N THR A 497 -19.13 1.04 5.70
CA THR A 497 -19.91 0.21 6.62
C THR A 497 -19.40 -1.22 6.53
N GLN A 498 -19.02 -1.76 7.68
CA GLN A 498 -18.67 -3.16 7.85
C GLN A 498 -19.82 -3.88 8.54
N ILE A 499 -20.22 -5.02 7.97
CA ILE A 499 -21.18 -5.93 8.60
C ILE A 499 -20.39 -6.87 9.52
N VAL A 500 -20.83 -6.98 10.77
CA VAL A 500 -20.21 -7.86 11.78
C VAL A 500 -21.27 -8.81 12.34
N ASN A 501 -20.91 -10.09 12.47
CA ASN A 501 -21.80 -11.14 12.97
C ASN A 501 -21.37 -11.54 14.38
N ILE A 502 -22.06 -10.98 15.36
CA ILE A 502 -21.78 -11.27 16.75
C ILE A 502 -22.46 -12.59 17.10
N THR A 503 -21.67 -13.59 17.43
CA THR A 503 -22.15 -14.86 17.98
C THR A 503 -21.98 -14.85 19.49
N ASN A 504 -22.86 -15.56 20.18
CA ASN A 504 -22.78 -15.82 21.61
C ASN A 504 -23.03 -17.31 21.83
N ASN A 505 -22.10 -18.11 21.32
CA ASN A 505 -22.13 -19.56 21.44
C ASN A 505 -21.99 -19.94 22.90
N GLN A 506 -22.92 -20.78 23.34
CA GLN A 506 -22.99 -21.31 24.68
C GLN A 506 -23.23 -22.82 24.60
N ALA A 507 -22.60 -23.56 25.49
CA ALA A 507 -22.86 -24.96 25.66
C ALA A 507 -22.78 -25.34 27.14
N VAL A 508 -23.64 -26.26 27.52
CA VAL A 508 -23.68 -26.84 28.86
C VAL A 508 -23.73 -28.35 28.70
N ASP A 509 -22.90 -29.04 29.46
CA ASP A 509 -22.96 -30.50 29.57
C ASP A 509 -22.83 -30.93 31.03
N PHE A 510 -23.52 -32.00 31.39
CA PHE A 510 -23.54 -32.53 32.76
C PHE A 510 -23.18 -34.00 32.79
N THR A 511 -22.14 -34.37 33.52
CA THR A 511 -21.80 -35.78 33.77
C THR A 511 -22.11 -36.10 35.22
N CYS A 512 -23.08 -36.99 35.44
CA CYS A 512 -23.51 -37.40 36.77
C CYS A 512 -23.28 -38.91 36.92
N PRO A 513 -22.11 -39.36 37.41
CA PRO A 513 -21.72 -40.78 37.37
C PRO A 513 -22.68 -41.72 38.11
N ASN A 514 -23.42 -41.21 39.10
CA ASN A 514 -24.38 -41.96 39.90
C ASN A 514 -25.85 -41.67 39.54
N SER A 515 -26.13 -41.10 38.36
CA SER A 515 -27.49 -40.75 37.92
C SER A 515 -28.45 -41.95 37.85
N ASN A 516 -27.94 -43.14 37.52
CA ASN A 516 -28.76 -44.35 37.39
C ASN A 516 -29.13 -44.99 38.74
N ARG A 517 -28.32 -44.77 39.79
CA ARG A 517 -28.53 -45.29 41.15
C ARG A 517 -27.88 -44.36 42.17
N THR A 518 -28.71 -43.66 42.93
CA THR A 518 -28.22 -42.77 43.99
C THR A 518 -28.19 -43.52 45.33
N SER A 519 -27.11 -43.34 46.09
CA SER A 519 -27.11 -43.67 47.52
C SER A 519 -27.45 -42.40 48.30
N LYS A 520 -28.41 -42.47 49.23
CA LYS A 520 -28.81 -41.35 50.11
C LYS A 520 -29.46 -40.15 49.40
N ASN A 521 -30.14 -40.35 48.27
CA ASN A 521 -30.77 -39.26 47.49
C ASN A 521 -29.80 -38.13 47.10
N THR A 522 -28.52 -38.46 46.90
CA THR A 522 -27.49 -37.50 46.46
C THR A 522 -27.01 -37.87 45.06
N ILE A 523 -26.95 -36.87 44.17
CA ILE A 523 -26.36 -36.98 42.83
C ILE A 523 -25.10 -36.11 42.81
N ASN A 524 -23.98 -36.69 42.39
CA ASN A 524 -22.76 -35.93 42.16
C ASN A 524 -22.66 -35.69 40.66
N CYS A 525 -22.76 -34.42 40.26
CA CYS A 525 -22.63 -34.01 38.87
C CYS A 525 -21.41 -33.11 38.69
N THR A 526 -20.78 -33.23 37.53
CA THR A 526 -19.80 -32.28 37.02
C THR A 526 -20.42 -31.59 35.82
N ALA A 527 -20.41 -30.27 35.81
CA ALA A 527 -20.89 -29.46 34.69
C ALA A 527 -19.70 -28.91 33.88
N GLU A 528 -19.71 -29.11 32.57
CA GLU A 528 -18.85 -28.41 31.62
C GLU A 528 -19.64 -27.24 31.04
N LEU A 529 -19.22 -26.01 31.34
CA LEU A 529 -19.89 -24.78 30.95
C LEU A 529 -18.99 -24.02 29.97
N ILE A 530 -19.47 -23.81 28.75
CA ILE A 530 -18.73 -23.11 27.70
C ILE A 530 -19.52 -21.89 27.29
N SER A 531 -18.89 -20.72 27.36
CA SER A 531 -19.48 -19.46 26.92
C SER A 531 -18.41 -18.58 26.31
N GLN A 532 -18.80 -17.79 25.31
CA GLN A 532 -17.97 -16.70 24.78
C GLN A 532 -17.91 -15.49 25.71
N SER A 533 -18.69 -15.46 26.80
CA SER A 533 -18.69 -14.39 27.80
C SER A 533 -18.28 -14.89 29.19
N GLN A 534 -17.30 -14.23 29.80
CA GLN A 534 -16.87 -14.49 31.18
C GLN A 534 -17.91 -14.07 32.24
N PHE A 535 -18.87 -13.23 31.84
CA PHE A 535 -19.95 -12.76 32.71
C PHE A 535 -21.24 -13.53 32.48
N HIS A 536 -21.20 -14.58 31.66
CA HIS A 536 -22.38 -15.38 31.43
C HIS A 536 -22.75 -16.16 32.70
N GLU A 537 -23.99 -16.00 33.11
CA GLU A 537 -24.58 -16.71 34.23
C GLU A 537 -25.43 -17.86 33.68
N PHE A 538 -25.05 -19.09 34.02
CA PHE A 538 -25.79 -20.28 33.65
C PHE A 538 -26.81 -20.59 34.74
N PRO A 539 -28.12 -20.39 34.51
CA PRO A 539 -29.13 -20.84 35.45
C PRO A 539 -29.15 -22.38 35.46
N ILE A 540 -29.15 -22.96 36.65
CA ILE A 540 -29.21 -24.41 36.86
C ILE A 540 -30.48 -24.72 37.65
N ASP A 541 -31.34 -25.54 37.06
CA ASP A 541 -32.44 -26.20 37.76
C ASP A 541 -31.91 -27.55 38.28
N TYR A 542 -31.90 -27.74 39.60
CA TYR A 542 -31.40 -28.97 40.21
C TYR A 542 -32.43 -30.11 40.17
N GLY A 543 -33.65 -29.85 39.72
CA GLY A 543 -34.74 -30.83 39.62
C GLY A 543 -35.43 -31.15 40.95
N ASP A 544 -35.05 -30.49 42.04
CA ASP A 544 -35.64 -30.60 43.38
C ASP A 544 -36.46 -29.35 43.77
N CYS A 545 -36.93 -28.60 42.76
CA CYS A 545 -37.54 -27.28 42.87
C CYS A 545 -36.61 -26.17 43.38
N SER A 546 -35.33 -26.45 43.62
CA SER A 546 -34.32 -25.43 43.87
C SER A 546 -33.63 -25.02 42.57
N ASN A 547 -33.36 -23.72 42.47
CA ASN A 547 -32.64 -23.13 41.35
C ASN A 547 -31.33 -22.54 41.88
N GLY A 548 -30.29 -22.65 41.08
CA GLY A 548 -29.02 -21.98 41.29
C GLY A 548 -28.55 -21.29 40.03
N SER A 549 -27.37 -20.69 40.13
CA SER A 549 -26.66 -20.21 38.97
C SER A 549 -25.17 -20.39 39.16
N VAL A 550 -24.47 -20.60 38.05
CA VAL A 550 -23.01 -20.67 38.02
C VAL A 550 -22.53 -19.65 37.02
N THR A 551 -21.72 -18.71 37.47
CA THR A 551 -21.01 -17.80 36.57
C THR A 551 -19.81 -18.52 35.99
N ASN A 552 -19.57 -18.36 34.68
CA ASN A 552 -18.40 -18.94 34.05
C ASN A 552 -17.11 -18.28 34.57
N LYS A 553 -16.34 -19.02 35.38
CA LYS A 553 -14.99 -18.62 35.81
C LYS A 553 -13.89 -19.40 35.09
N GLY A 554 -14.22 -20.03 33.97
CA GLY A 554 -13.28 -20.80 33.17
C GLY A 554 -12.22 -19.94 32.51
N GLU A 555 -11.14 -20.59 32.08
CA GLU A 555 -10.09 -19.97 31.29
C GLU A 555 -10.50 -19.85 29.82
N LEU A 556 -9.96 -18.87 29.11
CA LEU A 556 -10.14 -18.79 27.67
C LEU A 556 -9.45 -19.98 27.01
N PHE A 557 -10.20 -20.73 26.21
CA PHE A 557 -9.70 -21.90 25.49
C PHE A 557 -10.08 -21.79 24.02
N ASP A 558 -9.15 -22.12 23.12
CA ASP A 558 -9.28 -21.89 21.67
C ASP A 558 -9.38 -23.20 20.85
N GLY A 559 -9.86 -24.28 21.47
CA GLY A 559 -10.04 -25.58 20.83
C GLY A 559 -11.03 -26.50 21.53
N PHE A 560 -11.08 -27.76 21.09
CA PHE A 560 -11.77 -28.86 21.76
C PHE A 560 -10.74 -29.95 22.07
N GLY A 561 -10.71 -30.46 23.30
CA GLY A 561 -9.72 -31.43 23.74
C GLY A 561 -9.18 -31.14 25.14
N VAL A 562 -8.12 -31.84 25.51
CA VAL A 562 -7.35 -31.55 26.73
C VAL A 562 -6.38 -30.40 26.49
N ASN A 563 -6.20 -29.55 27.50
CA ASN A 563 -5.14 -28.55 27.48
C ASN A 563 -3.78 -29.25 27.46
N ILE A 564 -2.97 -28.98 26.43
CA ILE A 564 -1.69 -29.65 26.24
C ILE A 564 -0.61 -28.87 27.01
N PRO A 565 0.03 -29.49 28.01
CA PRO A 565 1.04 -28.78 28.80
C PRO A 565 2.30 -28.51 27.95
N ASP A 566 3.02 -27.44 28.31
CA ASP A 566 4.29 -27.08 27.64
C ASP A 566 5.36 -28.17 27.77
N SER A 567 5.27 -28.97 28.84
CA SER A 567 6.09 -30.15 29.04
C SER A 567 5.24 -31.29 29.60
N VAL A 568 5.46 -32.49 29.08
CA VAL A 568 4.86 -33.73 29.61
C VAL A 568 5.99 -34.49 30.30
N ASN A 569 5.73 -34.97 31.52
CA ASN A 569 6.67 -35.83 32.21
C ASN A 569 6.74 -37.18 31.47
N THR A 570 7.83 -37.44 30.76
CA THR A 570 7.97 -38.52 29.75
C THR A 570 8.04 -39.94 30.35
N THR A 571 7.77 -40.11 31.64
CA THR A 571 7.86 -41.39 32.34
C THR A 571 6.79 -42.40 31.92
N ILE A 572 5.76 -41.99 31.16
CA ILE A 572 4.72 -42.87 30.63
C ILE A 572 4.88 -42.92 29.10
N ASN A 573 5.71 -43.83 28.60
CA ASN A 573 5.65 -44.19 27.19
C ASN A 573 4.37 -45.00 26.96
N PRO A 574 3.46 -44.58 26.05
CA PRO A 574 2.38 -45.45 25.63
C PRO A 574 2.99 -46.76 25.13
N THR A 575 2.43 -47.89 25.56
CA THR A 575 2.89 -49.22 25.15
C THR A 575 3.04 -49.26 23.64
N ASN A 576 4.25 -49.61 23.16
CA ASN A 576 4.69 -49.57 21.75
C ASN A 576 3.89 -50.50 20.82
N THR A 577 2.59 -50.26 20.64
CA THR A 577 1.78 -50.89 19.61
C THR A 577 1.59 -49.90 18.47
N GLY A 578 2.57 -49.88 17.55
CA GLY A 578 2.43 -49.16 16.29
C GLY A 578 1.24 -49.67 15.49
N GLY A 579 0.53 -48.76 14.81
CA GLY A 579 -0.61 -49.11 13.94
C GLY A 579 -1.99 -49.13 14.60
N LEU A 580 -2.16 -48.59 15.81
CA LEU A 580 -3.47 -48.43 16.43
C LEU A 580 -4.13 -47.10 16.05
N THR A 581 -5.44 -47.17 15.76
CA THR A 581 -6.31 -46.00 15.62
C THR A 581 -6.96 -45.69 16.97
N TYR A 582 -6.87 -44.45 17.42
CA TYR A 582 -7.50 -43.99 18.65
C TYR A 582 -8.68 -43.08 18.34
N LEU A 583 -9.76 -43.21 19.11
CA LEU A 583 -10.88 -42.28 19.08
C LEU A 583 -10.73 -41.30 20.24
N LEU A 584 -10.62 -40.01 19.92
CA LEU A 584 -10.47 -38.94 20.90
C LEU A 584 -11.85 -38.39 21.26
N THR A 585 -12.49 -38.94 22.30
CA THR A 585 -13.86 -38.56 22.68
C THR A 585 -13.97 -37.15 23.27
N ASN A 586 -12.85 -36.59 23.75
CA ASN A 586 -12.78 -35.23 24.29
C ASN A 586 -12.60 -34.14 23.22
N THR A 587 -12.46 -34.49 21.93
CA THR A 587 -12.34 -33.53 20.82
C THR A 587 -13.65 -33.34 20.06
N GLU A 588 -14.79 -33.67 20.68
CA GLU A 588 -16.12 -33.47 20.09
C GLU A 588 -16.44 -31.97 19.92
N PHE A 589 -16.96 -31.59 18.76
CA PHE A 589 -17.39 -30.22 18.48
C PHE A 589 -18.78 -29.97 19.06
N ILE A 590 -18.85 -29.13 20.10
CA ILE A 590 -20.08 -28.90 20.88
C ILE A 590 -20.96 -27.80 20.26
N PHE A 591 -20.39 -27.01 19.35
CA PHE A 591 -21.05 -25.98 18.55
C PHE A 591 -20.37 -25.88 17.18
N ASP A 592 -21.08 -25.27 16.22
CA ASP A 592 -20.55 -25.00 14.88
C ASP A 592 -19.29 -24.12 14.98
N SER A 593 -18.21 -24.54 14.34
CA SER A 593 -16.93 -23.85 14.40
C SER A 593 -16.12 -24.06 13.12
N LYS A 594 -15.10 -23.21 12.93
CA LYS A 594 -14.08 -23.41 11.90
C LYS A 594 -12.84 -24.02 12.52
N LEU A 595 -12.53 -25.26 12.13
CA LEU A 595 -11.30 -25.97 12.48
C LEU A 595 -10.15 -25.36 11.68
N ILE A 596 -9.15 -24.81 12.35
CA ILE A 596 -8.00 -24.14 11.72
C ILE A 596 -6.70 -24.93 11.83
N GLY A 597 -6.66 -25.95 12.69
CA GLY A 597 -5.48 -26.74 12.93
C GLY A 597 -5.66 -27.67 14.12
N PHE A 598 -4.58 -28.36 14.45
CA PHE A 598 -4.49 -29.29 15.58
C PHE A 598 -3.30 -28.93 16.44
N GLU A 599 -3.50 -29.07 17.74
CA GLU A 599 -2.44 -29.00 18.72
C GLU A 599 -2.23 -30.40 19.29
N PHE A 600 -0.98 -30.83 19.41
CA PHE A 600 -0.65 -32.16 19.91
C PHE A 600 0.74 -32.15 20.57
N TYR A 601 0.98 -33.11 21.48
CA TYR A 601 2.29 -33.35 22.06
C TYR A 601 2.89 -34.63 21.45
N VAL A 602 4.13 -34.55 20.99
CA VAL A 602 4.80 -35.66 20.32
C VAL A 602 5.95 -36.16 21.19
N SER A 603 5.92 -37.43 21.57
CA SER A 603 7.06 -38.08 22.27
C SER A 603 8.07 -38.69 21.30
N VAL A 604 7.65 -39.02 20.07
CA VAL A 604 8.49 -39.61 19.01
C VAL A 604 8.18 -38.95 17.67
N ILE A 605 9.21 -38.44 17.00
CA ILE A 605 9.12 -37.82 15.66
C ILE A 605 8.62 -38.84 14.64
N GLY A 606 7.64 -38.46 13.83
CA GLY A 606 7.12 -39.30 12.75
C GLY A 606 5.73 -38.85 12.26
N PRO A 607 5.33 -39.26 11.05
CA PRO A 607 4.04 -38.90 10.50
C PRO A 607 2.91 -39.68 11.19
N PHE A 608 1.73 -39.06 11.28
CA PHE A 608 0.50 -39.72 11.70
C PHE A 608 -0.69 -39.16 10.92
N THR A 609 -1.83 -39.84 11.01
CA THR A 609 -3.07 -39.41 10.35
C THR A 609 -4.06 -38.92 11.39
N LEU A 610 -4.64 -37.75 11.15
CA LEU A 610 -5.79 -37.23 11.88
C LEU A 610 -7.03 -37.35 11.01
N THR A 611 -8.10 -37.90 11.58
CA THR A 611 -9.36 -38.14 10.88
C THR A 611 -10.49 -37.43 11.60
N LEU A 612 -11.18 -36.53 10.91
CA LEU A 612 -12.44 -35.96 11.39
C LEU A 612 -13.58 -36.88 11.01
N ASN A 613 -14.33 -37.36 12.00
CA ASN A 613 -15.44 -38.30 11.81
C ASN A 613 -16.78 -37.64 12.18
N LYS A 614 -17.81 -37.91 11.37
CA LYS A 614 -19.21 -37.65 11.72
C LYS A 614 -19.84 -38.94 12.22
N MET A 615 -20.38 -38.95 13.42
CA MET A 615 -21.13 -40.10 13.94
C MET A 615 -22.62 -39.97 13.58
N SER A 616 -23.28 -41.08 13.25
CA SER A 616 -24.69 -41.04 12.81
C SER A 616 -25.72 -41.18 13.94
N ASN A 617 -25.30 -41.69 15.10
CA ASN A 617 -26.22 -42.15 16.16
C ASN A 617 -26.25 -41.25 17.41
N CYS A 618 -25.46 -40.18 17.42
CA CYS A 618 -25.39 -39.18 18.48
C CYS A 618 -25.52 -37.79 17.87
N GLY A 619 -25.80 -36.78 18.70
CA GLY A 619 -25.88 -35.39 18.24
C GLY A 619 -27.17 -34.98 17.49
N THR A 620 -27.83 -35.93 16.80
CA THR A 620 -29.15 -35.73 16.17
C THR A 620 -30.14 -36.87 16.55
N GLY A 621 -31.37 -36.55 16.95
CA GLY A 621 -32.45 -37.54 17.21
C GLY A 621 -32.92 -37.70 18.67
N MET A 622 -33.67 -38.78 18.96
CA MET A 622 -34.45 -39.03 20.19
C MET A 622 -33.69 -38.96 21.52
N LEU A 623 -32.35 -39.05 21.51
CA LEU A 623 -31.54 -39.03 22.74
C LEU A 623 -30.79 -37.72 22.97
N ALA A 624 -30.65 -36.85 21.97
CA ALA A 624 -29.92 -35.56 22.03
C ALA A 624 -28.61 -35.61 22.87
N GLU A 625 -27.93 -36.76 22.91
CA GLU A 625 -26.77 -36.99 23.77
C GLU A 625 -25.48 -36.81 22.96
N ARG A 626 -24.44 -36.31 23.66
CA ARG A 626 -23.09 -36.18 23.13
C ARG A 626 -22.51 -37.52 22.70
N CYS A 627 -21.72 -37.50 21.64
CA CYS A 627 -21.09 -38.68 21.08
C CYS A 627 -20.12 -39.35 22.06
N GLY A 628 -19.40 -38.57 22.87
CA GLY A 628 -18.55 -39.12 23.94
C GLY A 628 -19.35 -40.01 24.91
N LYS A 629 -20.52 -39.55 25.36
CA LYS A 629 -21.40 -40.29 26.28
C LYS A 629 -22.08 -41.49 25.64
N TYR A 630 -22.47 -41.36 24.37
CA TYR A 630 -22.99 -42.49 23.60
C TYR A 630 -21.98 -43.64 23.58
N LEU A 631 -20.70 -43.33 23.37
CA LEU A 631 -19.62 -44.32 23.29
C LEU A 631 -19.27 -44.97 24.62
N GLU A 632 -19.63 -44.37 25.76
CA GLU A 632 -19.52 -45.03 27.07
C GLU A 632 -20.55 -46.17 27.23
N LYS A 633 -21.67 -46.10 26.50
CA LYS A 633 -22.77 -47.08 26.57
C LYS A 633 -22.71 -48.11 25.43
N PHE A 634 -22.21 -47.70 24.27
CA PHE A 634 -22.25 -48.48 23.05
C PHE A 634 -20.85 -48.63 22.43
N THR A 635 -20.52 -49.85 22.02
CA THR A 635 -19.22 -50.19 21.41
C THR A 635 -19.20 -50.07 19.89
N SER A 636 -20.36 -49.88 19.24
CA SER A 636 -20.43 -49.69 17.79
C SER A 636 -20.28 -48.21 17.41
N ILE A 637 -19.43 -47.95 16.42
CA ILE A 637 -19.08 -46.60 15.94
C ILE A 637 -19.53 -46.49 14.48
N PRO A 638 -20.83 -46.30 14.19
CA PRO A 638 -21.23 -45.91 12.85
C PRO A 638 -20.79 -44.46 12.62
N SER A 639 -19.69 -44.31 11.90
CA SER A 639 -19.10 -43.01 11.57
C SER A 639 -18.72 -42.90 10.10
N THR A 640 -18.85 -41.71 9.55
CA THR A 640 -18.38 -41.35 8.21
C THR A 640 -17.17 -40.43 8.32
N ILE A 641 -16.10 -40.76 7.62
CA ILE A 641 -14.92 -39.88 7.53
C ILE A 641 -15.31 -38.63 6.75
N ILE A 642 -15.08 -37.47 7.35
CA ILE A 642 -15.30 -36.16 6.74
C ILE A 642 -14.03 -35.70 6.02
N SER A 643 -12.88 -35.80 6.69
CA SER A 643 -11.59 -35.31 6.19
C SER A 643 -10.43 -36.03 6.89
N ASN A 644 -9.29 -36.08 6.22
CA ASN A 644 -8.03 -36.62 6.73
C ASN A 644 -6.91 -35.59 6.58
N TRP A 645 -6.02 -35.54 7.57
CA TRP A 645 -4.80 -34.74 7.54
C TRP A 645 -3.61 -35.58 7.97
N TYR A 646 -2.42 -35.21 7.49
CA TYR A 646 -1.20 -36.01 7.68
C TYR A 646 -0.08 -35.15 8.31
N PRO A 647 -0.18 -34.78 9.60
CA PRO A 647 0.91 -34.10 10.28
C PRO A 647 2.20 -34.94 10.24
N SER A 648 3.33 -34.25 10.10
CA SER A 648 4.68 -34.83 10.15
C SER A 648 5.56 -33.97 11.04
N PRO A 649 5.40 -34.03 12.39
CA PRO A 649 6.22 -33.27 13.32
C PRO A 649 7.70 -33.61 13.15
N THR A 650 8.56 -32.59 13.23
CA THR A 650 10.02 -32.71 13.09
C THR A 650 10.76 -32.56 14.43
N THR A 651 10.04 -32.27 15.52
CA THR A 651 10.58 -32.07 16.87
C THR A 651 9.72 -32.77 17.90
N VAL A 652 10.34 -33.24 18.98
CA VAL A 652 9.66 -33.76 20.18
C VAL A 652 9.10 -32.58 20.98
N GLY A 653 7.92 -32.76 21.58
CA GLY A 653 7.26 -31.77 22.41
C GLY A 653 5.92 -31.28 21.86
N ARG A 654 5.45 -30.16 22.41
CA ARG A 654 4.25 -29.46 21.97
C ARG A 654 4.42 -28.99 20.52
N SER A 655 3.48 -29.35 19.66
CA SER A 655 3.52 -29.09 18.22
C SER A 655 2.15 -28.64 17.72
N PHE A 656 2.16 -27.91 16.62
CA PHE A 656 0.95 -27.41 15.96
C PHE A 656 0.96 -27.83 14.48
N TYR A 657 -0.19 -28.27 13.98
CA TYR A 657 -0.44 -28.47 12.56
C TYR A 657 -1.55 -27.52 12.11
N TRP A 658 -1.21 -26.52 11.31
CA TRP A 658 -2.19 -25.60 10.73
C TRP A 658 -2.76 -26.17 9.44
N LEU A 659 -4.07 -26.07 9.28
CA LEU A 659 -4.69 -26.38 7.99
C LEU A 659 -4.34 -25.29 6.98
N ASP A 660 -4.13 -25.67 5.72
CA ASP A 660 -3.98 -24.71 4.62
C ASP A 660 -5.22 -23.82 4.46
N LYS A 661 -6.39 -24.34 4.86
CA LYS A 661 -7.66 -23.62 4.89
C LYS A 661 -8.46 -24.00 6.13
N PRO A 662 -9.15 -23.04 6.77
CA PRO A 662 -10.15 -23.36 7.79
C PRO A 662 -11.20 -24.32 7.22
N TYR A 663 -11.59 -25.31 8.01
CA TYR A 663 -12.62 -26.29 7.66
C TYR A 663 -13.88 -26.03 8.50
N ASP A 664 -15.03 -25.83 7.85
CA ASP A 664 -16.31 -25.68 8.55
C ASP A 664 -16.73 -27.01 9.17
N VAL A 665 -16.80 -27.04 10.50
CA VAL A 665 -17.28 -28.17 11.28
C VAL A 665 -18.61 -27.80 11.90
N LYS A 666 -19.64 -28.58 11.58
CA LYS A 666 -20.94 -28.44 12.22
C LYS A 666 -20.99 -29.30 13.47
N LYS A 667 -21.73 -28.82 14.47
CA LYS A 667 -22.16 -29.64 15.60
C LYS A 667 -22.84 -30.89 15.06
N GLY A 668 -22.26 -32.04 15.43
CA GLY A 668 -22.76 -33.37 15.09
C GLY A 668 -24.00 -33.68 15.89
#